data_AF-A0A560X7U7-F1
#
_entry.id   AF-A0A560X7U7-F1
#
_cell.length_a   1.000
_cell.length_b   1.000
_cell.length_c   1.000
_cell.angle_alpha   90.00
_cell.angle_beta   90.00
_cell.angle_gamma   90.00
#
_symmetry.space_group_name_H-M   'P 1'
#
loop_
_entity.id
_entity.type
_entity.pdbx_description
1 polymer ?
#
loop_
_entity_poly.entity_id
_entity_poly.type
_entity_poly.pdbx_seq_one_letter_code
_entity_poly.pdbx_strand_id
1 'polypeptide(L)'
;MHWQFWIDRGGTFTDVVARGPDGRLHTAKLLSSDPERYADAAVEAVRRLTGAGEGPIPPCRLRIGTTIATNALLERKGEPTLLAITRGFRDALRIGYQDRPDLFARHIILPDPLHAQVAEMNERVMADGTVLTALDRDAARAALQSAYDGGLRAIAIVLMHGYRYPAHEQAIATIAAEIGFTQISTSHDVAPLIKLIGRGDTTLADAYLSPVLRAYVDGLRDALGDRADMLFMQSSGGLIDGTLFRGKDAILSGPAGGIVGLARTAEQAGFREVIGFDMGGTSTDVSHYAGAYERDNEAQVAGVRLRAPMMRIHTIAAGGGSICSFVDGRFRVGPESAGAVPGPACYRRGGPLTVTDCNLLLGKIQPDHFPSLFGPNGDQPLDADAAQARIAAICAQVQAETGQTLSVRDAAQGFIAVAVASMANAIKRISVARGHDVTRYTLASFGGAGGQHACLVADALGMDRVMIHPLGGVLSAYGMGLADRRAVRERTLALPLDAQTMADLDDALTTLAADARADLPQADRIETLLRLRYDGTDSLFDVPLADIDTMRADFLTQHNARFGFAGQGRILIDMARVEAIAGASEAMTDIAAIAAQPAPPLAHVDYAGEAAPVHDRAGLAVASIIDGPALIIDPVSTTAVEPGWRARLDAIGNLILARHAPRPAPQSGDASAVDPVRLEVMGGLFMAIAEEMGAALQNSASSVNIRERLDFSCALFDAAGSLVANAPHMPVHLGSMGDSIRTIMARRGIGRDGMPIDGRGMQPGDVYVLNAPYDGGTHLPDVTVVMPVFVGGDVPAYYVAARGHHADIGGITPGSMPPGSVSVEEEGVILDNVLLVDRGTFCESDMRALLASGPWPARNIDQNIADLTAQIAACARGSQELLRISNDYGVATVAAYMGHVQDQAESAVRRLIGRLSDGHFTYAMDNGAIVQVTVQLDQGNGSATVDFTGSSAQLSGNFNAPASVVRAAVLYVVRTLIDEAVPMNDGCLKPITIIVPEGSMLRPRHPAAVVAGNVETSQVVTDALFGALGVMAGAQGTMNNLTFGNARHQYYETIAGGSGAGPDFDGAPVVQTHMTNSRLTDPEILETRFPVLLEEFSIRPGSGGQGVHRGGDGALRRIRFLENMTAGILSNRRTVPPFGVAGGAPGSPGRNAIERADGGIEPLGPTATAAMRAGDIFVIQTPGGGGFGASDPA
;
A
#
# COMPACT_ATOMS: atom_id res chain seq x y z
N MET A 1 40.53 9.00 -24.36
CA MET A 1 39.17 9.12 -23.78
C MET A 1 39.32 9.57 -22.33
N HIS A 2 38.33 10.24 -21.75
CA HIS A 2 38.33 10.56 -20.31
C HIS A 2 37.85 9.35 -19.50
N TRP A 3 38.20 9.31 -18.21
CA TRP A 3 37.62 8.33 -17.29
C TRP A 3 36.10 8.51 -17.21
N GLN A 4 35.37 7.41 -17.19
CA GLN A 4 33.93 7.40 -16.93
C GLN A 4 33.67 6.60 -15.66
N PHE A 5 32.81 7.11 -14.78
CA PHE A 5 32.41 6.49 -13.52
C PHE A 5 30.90 6.43 -13.45
N TRP A 6 30.40 5.24 -13.13
CA TRP A 6 29.00 4.98 -12.84
C TRP A 6 28.92 4.40 -11.44
N ILE A 7 28.23 5.10 -10.55
CA ILE A 7 28.27 4.82 -9.12
C ILE A 7 26.83 4.72 -8.60
N ASP A 8 26.55 3.65 -7.86
CA ASP A 8 25.36 3.55 -7.03
C ASP A 8 25.77 3.59 -5.57
N ARG A 9 25.45 4.70 -4.89
CA ARG A 9 25.71 4.88 -3.47
C ARG A 9 24.51 4.36 -2.65
N GLY A 10 24.51 3.05 -2.41
CA GLY A 10 23.54 2.37 -1.56
C GLY A 10 23.74 2.61 -0.06
N GLY A 11 22.90 2.02 0.78
CA GLY A 11 22.98 2.17 2.25
C GLY A 11 24.18 1.45 2.87
N THR A 12 24.44 0.21 2.46
CA THR A 12 25.54 -0.61 3.01
C THR A 12 26.82 -0.50 2.19
N PHE A 13 26.71 -0.65 0.87
CA PHE A 13 27.84 -0.62 -0.06
C PHE A 13 27.63 0.43 -1.15
N THR A 14 28.74 0.99 -1.60
CA THR A 14 28.84 1.83 -2.80
C THR A 14 29.41 0.97 -3.91
N ASP A 15 28.61 0.78 -4.95
CA ASP A 15 28.93 -0.04 -6.11
C ASP A 15 29.43 0.85 -7.24
N VAL A 16 30.58 0.48 -7.82
CA VAL A 16 31.28 1.32 -8.79
C VAL A 16 31.61 0.50 -10.01
N VAL A 17 31.26 1.05 -11.18
CA VAL A 17 31.73 0.61 -12.48
C VAL A 17 32.45 1.78 -13.14
N ALA A 18 33.69 1.57 -13.58
CA ALA A 18 34.47 2.61 -14.23
C ALA A 18 35.02 2.14 -15.56
N ARG A 19 35.09 3.06 -16.53
CA ARG A 19 35.75 2.82 -17.82
C ARG A 19 37.02 3.67 -17.91
N GLY A 20 38.15 2.99 -18.02
CA GLY A 20 39.46 3.62 -18.19
C GLY A 20 39.60 4.32 -19.56
N PRO A 21 40.58 5.23 -19.71
CA PRO A 21 40.94 5.84 -21.00
C PRO A 21 41.31 4.85 -22.10
N ASP A 22 41.74 3.65 -21.71
CA ASP A 22 42.09 2.50 -22.56
C ASP A 22 40.86 1.66 -22.96
N GLY A 23 39.68 2.00 -22.46
CA GLY A 23 38.42 1.34 -22.73
C GLY A 23 38.07 0.18 -21.79
N ARG A 24 38.97 -0.21 -20.87
CA ARG A 24 38.75 -1.33 -19.94
C ARG A 24 37.74 -0.96 -18.85
N LEU A 25 36.93 -1.95 -18.46
CA LEU A 25 36.03 -1.84 -17.32
C LEU A 25 36.72 -2.26 -16.03
N HIS A 26 36.45 -1.51 -14.98
CA HIS A 26 36.88 -1.78 -13.62
C HIS A 26 35.65 -1.77 -12.72
N THR A 27 35.60 -2.69 -11.76
CA THR A 27 34.57 -2.70 -10.71
C THR A 27 35.22 -2.51 -9.35
N ALA A 28 34.51 -1.82 -8.45
CA ALA A 28 34.92 -1.69 -7.06
C ALA A 28 33.67 -1.68 -6.16
N LYS A 29 33.84 -2.16 -4.92
CA LYS A 29 32.82 -2.15 -3.89
C LYS A 29 33.42 -1.63 -2.59
N LEU A 30 32.84 -0.56 -2.06
CA LEU A 30 33.28 0.11 -0.83
C LEU A 30 32.14 0.13 0.19
N LEU A 31 32.45 0.25 1.48
CA LEU A 31 31.43 0.56 2.48
C LEU A 31 30.92 1.99 2.23
N SER A 32 29.60 2.18 2.21
CA SER A 32 29.00 3.50 1.92
C SER A 32 29.29 4.56 2.98
N SER A 33 29.64 4.12 4.20
CA SER A 33 30.07 4.97 5.31
C SER A 33 31.18 4.27 6.08
N ASP A 34 32.39 4.80 6.01
CA ASP A 34 33.58 4.36 6.77
C ASP A 34 34.43 5.60 7.15
N PRO A 35 33.92 6.46 8.05
CA PRO A 35 34.52 7.78 8.33
C PRO A 35 35.92 7.67 8.95
N GLU A 36 36.31 6.50 9.46
CA GLU A 36 37.66 6.24 9.95
C GLU A 36 38.68 6.11 8.82
N ARG A 37 38.23 5.84 7.58
CA ARG A 37 39.10 5.57 6.43
C ARG A 37 38.96 6.57 5.29
N TYR A 38 37.76 7.10 5.04
CA TYR A 38 37.52 8.08 3.97
C TYR A 38 36.27 8.93 4.22
N ALA A 39 36.25 10.15 3.68
CA ALA A 39 35.13 11.09 3.86
C ALA A 39 33.91 10.75 2.99
N ASP A 40 34.12 10.32 1.75
CA ASP A 40 33.06 9.92 0.83
C ASP A 40 33.51 8.75 -0.05
N ALA A 41 32.66 7.73 -0.16
CA ALA A 41 32.97 6.49 -0.87
C ALA A 41 33.10 6.67 -2.39
N ALA A 42 32.32 7.59 -2.99
CA ALA A 42 32.36 7.83 -4.43
C ALA A 42 33.67 8.55 -4.81
N VAL A 43 34.05 9.57 -4.05
CA VAL A 43 35.33 10.27 -4.24
C VAL A 43 36.51 9.31 -4.04
N GLU A 44 36.47 8.50 -2.99
CA GLU A 44 37.52 7.52 -2.71
C GLU A 44 37.66 6.47 -3.82
N ALA A 45 36.55 5.97 -4.35
CA ALA A 45 36.57 5.05 -5.48
C ALA A 45 37.24 5.66 -6.72
N VAL A 46 36.90 6.91 -7.04
CA VAL A 46 37.54 7.66 -8.13
C VAL A 46 39.04 7.79 -7.88
N ARG A 47 39.48 8.13 -6.66
CA ARG A 47 40.91 8.24 -6.32
C ARG A 47 41.66 6.91 -6.47
N ARG A 48 41.10 5.81 -5.96
CA ARG A 48 41.70 4.46 -6.05
C ARG A 48 41.86 4.01 -7.50
N LEU A 49 40.81 4.17 -8.31
CA LEU A 49 40.79 3.68 -9.69
C LEU A 49 41.62 4.53 -10.65
N THR A 50 41.70 5.85 -10.41
CA THR A 50 42.57 6.74 -11.20
C THR A 50 44.03 6.71 -10.76
N GLY A 51 44.33 6.16 -9.57
CA GLY A 51 45.66 6.21 -8.97
C GLY A 51 46.07 7.61 -8.51
N ALA A 52 45.12 8.52 -8.30
CA ALA A 52 45.40 9.92 -7.97
C ALA A 52 45.98 10.14 -6.56
N GLY A 53 45.77 9.18 -5.63
CA GLY A 53 46.14 9.38 -4.22
C GLY A 53 45.51 10.65 -3.65
N GLU A 54 46.29 11.44 -2.90
CA GLU A 54 45.89 12.78 -2.42
C GLU A 54 46.04 13.89 -3.48
N GLY A 55 46.56 13.56 -4.67
CA GLY A 55 46.74 14.50 -5.77
C GLY A 55 45.43 14.88 -6.48
N PRO A 56 45.51 15.76 -7.50
CA PRO A 56 44.34 16.18 -8.27
C PRO A 56 43.78 15.03 -9.12
N ILE A 57 42.47 14.87 -9.09
CA ILE A 57 41.75 13.86 -9.88
C ILE A 57 41.75 14.28 -11.37
N PRO A 58 42.02 13.35 -12.32
CA PRO A 58 41.96 13.66 -13.75
C PRO A 58 40.52 13.97 -14.21
N PRO A 59 40.33 14.74 -15.30
CA PRO A 59 39.00 15.01 -15.83
C PRO A 59 38.21 13.72 -16.08
N CYS A 60 37.02 13.66 -15.52
CA CYS A 60 36.18 12.47 -15.55
C CYS A 60 34.70 12.82 -15.77
N ARG A 61 33.96 11.77 -16.10
CA ARG A 61 32.53 11.78 -16.34
C ARG A 61 31.88 10.93 -15.26
N LEU A 62 31.15 11.53 -14.32
CA LEU A 62 30.51 10.82 -13.20
C LEU A 62 28.98 10.78 -13.37
N ARG A 63 28.39 9.60 -13.20
CA ARG A 63 26.94 9.36 -13.24
C ARG A 63 26.63 8.64 -11.94
N ILE A 64 25.78 9.22 -11.11
CA ILE A 64 25.61 8.74 -9.74
C ILE A 64 24.14 8.65 -9.33
N GLY A 65 23.76 7.49 -8.80
CA GLY A 65 22.55 7.33 -7.99
C GLY A 65 22.89 7.37 -6.51
N THR A 66 21.97 7.86 -5.69
CA THR A 66 22.25 8.02 -4.26
C THR A 66 21.02 7.78 -3.40
N THR A 67 21.26 7.19 -2.23
CA THR A 67 20.24 6.98 -1.19
C THR A 67 20.15 8.15 -0.20
N ILE A 68 20.91 9.23 -0.38
CA ILE A 68 20.94 10.37 0.57
C ILE A 68 19.55 10.96 0.83
N ALA A 69 18.76 11.25 -0.21
CA ALA A 69 17.41 11.77 -0.04
C ALA A 69 16.51 10.79 0.72
N THR A 70 16.54 9.51 0.33
CA THR A 70 15.77 8.45 0.99
C THR A 70 16.16 8.32 2.47
N ASN A 71 17.47 8.31 2.79
CA ASN A 71 17.96 8.20 4.16
C ASN A 71 17.65 9.45 4.98
N ALA A 72 17.80 10.66 4.42
CA ALA A 72 17.44 11.90 5.10
C ALA A 72 15.94 11.95 5.43
N LEU A 73 15.10 11.38 4.56
CA LEU A 73 13.67 11.26 4.80
C LEU A 73 13.36 10.23 5.91
N LEU A 74 13.97 9.04 5.85
CA LEU A 74 13.81 7.97 6.84
C LEU A 74 14.32 8.38 8.24
N GLU A 75 15.49 9.00 8.30
CA GLU A 75 16.15 9.43 9.54
C GLU A 75 15.65 10.79 10.05
N ARG A 76 14.75 11.44 9.30
CA ARG A 76 14.25 12.79 9.59
C ARG A 76 15.39 13.82 9.78
N LYS A 77 16.35 13.82 8.84
CA LYS A 77 17.52 14.72 8.80
C LYS A 77 17.53 15.66 7.58
N GLY A 78 16.37 16.20 7.21
CA GLY A 78 16.27 17.26 6.20
C GLY A 78 16.25 18.66 6.81
N GLU A 79 16.06 19.65 5.96
CA GLU A 79 16.04 21.07 6.37
C GLU A 79 14.70 21.41 7.06
N PRO A 80 14.72 21.98 8.29
CA PRO A 80 13.51 22.49 8.94
C PRO A 80 12.75 23.45 8.02
N THR A 81 11.51 23.10 7.69
CA THR A 81 10.76 23.77 6.62
C THR A 81 9.48 24.43 7.14
N LEU A 82 9.21 25.66 6.70
CA LEU A 82 7.93 26.35 6.87
C LEU A 82 6.91 25.87 5.84
N LEU A 83 5.69 25.53 6.26
CA LEU A 83 4.56 25.31 5.37
C LEU A 83 3.69 26.59 5.31
N ALA A 84 3.64 27.25 4.17
CA ALA A 84 2.66 28.31 3.89
C ALA A 84 1.44 27.70 3.17
N ILE A 85 0.26 27.78 3.79
CA ILE A 85 -0.96 27.11 3.31
C ILE A 85 -2.18 28.00 3.44
N THR A 86 -3.20 27.79 2.61
CA THR A 86 -4.47 28.51 2.69
C THR A 86 -5.08 28.41 4.10
N ARG A 87 -5.57 29.53 4.63
CA ARG A 87 -6.24 29.56 5.93
C ARG A 87 -7.41 28.57 6.02
N GLY A 88 -7.53 27.91 7.17
CA GLY A 88 -8.48 26.83 7.43
C GLY A 88 -7.91 25.43 7.16
N PHE A 89 -6.67 25.35 6.64
CA PHE A 89 -6.03 24.09 6.24
C PHE A 89 -4.68 23.86 6.93
N ARG A 90 -4.40 24.55 8.05
CA ARG A 90 -3.16 24.39 8.82
C ARG A 90 -2.77 22.94 9.12
N ASP A 91 -3.77 22.09 9.42
CA ASP A 91 -3.55 20.71 9.82
C ASP A 91 -3.77 19.72 8.67
N ALA A 92 -4.02 20.20 7.44
CA ALA A 92 -4.43 19.37 6.31
C ALA A 92 -3.45 18.21 6.04
N LEU A 93 -2.13 18.48 6.04
CA LEU A 93 -1.13 17.42 5.80
C LEU A 93 -0.96 16.48 6.99
N ARG A 94 -1.20 16.96 8.22
CA ARG A 94 -1.18 16.14 9.44
C ARG A 94 -2.36 15.18 9.49
N ILE A 95 -3.56 15.67 9.15
CA ILE A 95 -4.77 14.84 9.04
C ILE A 95 -4.65 13.89 7.83
N GLY A 96 -4.09 14.39 6.72
CA GLY A 96 -3.94 13.63 5.50
C GLY A 96 -5.29 13.20 4.94
N TYR A 97 -5.47 11.89 4.76
CA TYR A 97 -6.74 11.30 4.34
C TYR A 97 -7.56 10.71 5.48
N GLN A 98 -7.17 10.96 6.74
CA GLN A 98 -7.84 10.53 7.98
C GLN A 98 -7.82 9.02 8.29
N ASP A 99 -7.30 8.17 7.40
CA ASP A 99 -7.14 6.73 7.59
C ASP A 99 -5.98 6.38 8.55
N ARG A 100 -6.16 5.35 9.37
CA ARG A 100 -5.09 4.79 10.20
C ARG A 100 -4.21 3.83 9.39
N PRO A 101 -2.87 3.84 9.58
CA PRO A 101 -1.96 2.97 8.85
C PRO A 101 -2.13 1.47 9.14
N ASP A 102 -2.38 1.11 10.40
CA ASP A 102 -2.64 -0.26 10.83
C ASP A 102 -4.06 -0.38 11.40
N LEU A 103 -4.87 -1.21 10.76
CA LEU A 103 -6.28 -1.39 11.09
C LEU A 103 -6.51 -1.96 12.50
N PHE A 104 -5.60 -2.78 13.01
CA PHE A 104 -5.77 -3.49 14.28
C PHE A 104 -4.91 -2.92 15.42
N ALA A 105 -4.11 -1.88 15.14
CA ALA A 105 -3.32 -1.21 16.15
C ALA A 105 -4.23 -0.46 17.15
N ARG A 106 -4.00 -0.73 18.44
CA ARG A 106 -4.58 0.05 19.54
C ARG A 106 -3.88 1.40 19.70
N HIS A 107 -2.55 1.39 19.69
CA HIS A 107 -1.73 2.59 19.63
C HIS A 107 -1.59 3.03 18.16
N ILE A 108 -2.40 4.00 17.74
CA ILE A 108 -2.38 4.51 16.37
C ILE A 108 -1.21 5.48 16.22
N ILE A 109 -0.19 5.09 15.46
CA ILE A 109 0.97 5.94 15.16
C ILE A 109 0.80 6.55 13.77
N LEU A 110 0.57 7.85 13.73
CA LEU A 110 0.51 8.63 12.49
C LEU A 110 1.91 9.14 12.14
N PRO A 111 2.31 9.17 10.85
CA PRO A 111 3.58 9.75 10.43
C PRO A 111 3.74 11.19 10.91
N ASP A 112 4.95 11.53 11.38
CA ASP A 112 5.26 12.89 11.76
C ASP A 112 5.26 13.81 10.53
N PRO A 113 4.70 15.04 10.64
CA PRO A 113 4.77 16.01 9.57
C PRO A 113 6.23 16.42 9.31
N LEU A 114 6.55 16.74 8.05
CA LEU A 114 7.88 17.22 7.67
C LEU A 114 8.10 18.72 7.98
N HIS A 115 7.03 19.48 8.18
CA HIS A 115 7.13 20.91 8.46
C HIS A 115 7.47 21.15 9.93
N ALA A 116 8.33 22.13 10.18
CA ALA A 116 8.64 22.59 11.54
C ALA A 116 7.61 23.60 12.05
N GLN A 117 7.03 24.39 11.15
CA GLN A 117 6.02 25.42 11.45
C GLN A 117 5.04 25.54 10.29
N VAL A 118 3.81 25.97 10.59
CA VAL A 118 2.78 26.30 9.59
C VAL A 118 2.43 27.79 9.68
N ALA A 119 2.30 28.44 8.53
CA ALA A 119 1.77 29.79 8.39
C ALA A 119 0.53 29.77 7.49
N GLU A 120 -0.61 30.16 8.04
CA GLU A 120 -1.85 30.27 7.27
C GLU A 120 -1.89 31.59 6.50
N MET A 121 -2.12 31.48 5.21
CA MET A 121 -2.17 32.60 4.28
C MET A 121 -3.65 33.04 4.14
N ASN A 122 -3.89 34.33 4.28
CA ASN A 122 -5.22 34.92 4.14
C ASN A 122 -5.51 35.18 2.64
N GLU A 123 -5.94 34.14 1.94
CA GLU A 123 -6.38 34.18 0.54
C GLU A 123 -7.35 33.03 0.24
N ARG A 124 -8.08 33.13 -0.87
CA ARG A 124 -8.87 32.01 -1.38
C ARG A 124 -9.17 32.15 -2.87
N VAL A 125 -8.90 31.09 -3.63
CA VAL A 125 -9.31 30.91 -5.03
C VAL A 125 -10.27 29.71 -5.09
N MET A 126 -11.32 29.79 -5.91
CA MET A 126 -12.28 28.70 -6.12
C MET A 126 -11.84 27.77 -7.26
N ALA A 127 -12.46 26.59 -7.39
CA ALA A 127 -12.16 25.61 -8.44
C ALA A 127 -12.33 26.19 -9.88
N ASP A 128 -13.22 27.17 -10.05
CA ASP A 128 -13.47 27.86 -11.32
C ASP A 128 -12.54 29.07 -11.58
N GLY A 129 -11.63 29.38 -10.65
CA GLY A 129 -10.67 30.48 -10.77
C GLY A 129 -11.13 31.81 -10.18
N THR A 130 -12.35 31.87 -9.64
CA THR A 130 -12.83 33.06 -8.94
C THR A 130 -11.98 33.32 -7.69
N VAL A 131 -11.44 34.54 -7.57
CA VAL A 131 -10.73 34.99 -6.36
C VAL A 131 -11.76 35.43 -5.31
N LEU A 132 -12.06 34.54 -4.37
CA LEU A 132 -12.99 34.81 -3.26
C LEU A 132 -12.35 35.72 -2.20
N THR A 133 -11.06 35.57 -1.96
CA THR A 133 -10.29 36.43 -1.05
C THR A 133 -8.92 36.68 -1.67
N ALA A 134 -8.61 37.96 -1.94
CA ALA A 134 -7.30 38.34 -2.45
C ALA A 134 -6.22 38.09 -1.37
N LEU A 135 -5.00 37.78 -1.80
CA LEU A 135 -3.87 37.58 -0.90
C LEU A 135 -3.56 38.84 -0.08
N ASP A 136 -3.62 38.72 1.25
CA ASP A 136 -3.08 39.72 2.17
C ASP A 136 -1.54 39.64 2.21
N ARG A 137 -0.90 40.47 1.37
CA ARG A 137 0.56 40.46 1.20
C ARG A 137 1.30 40.93 2.44
N ASP A 138 0.72 41.83 3.23
CA ASP A 138 1.37 42.37 4.43
C ASP A 138 1.35 41.35 5.55
N ALA A 139 0.22 40.67 5.76
CA ALA A 139 0.12 39.55 6.70
C ALA A 139 1.04 38.38 6.28
N ALA A 140 1.08 38.05 4.99
CA ALA A 140 1.99 37.03 4.47
C ALA A 140 3.45 37.38 4.75
N ARG A 141 3.89 38.62 4.47
CA ARG A 141 5.25 39.07 4.77
C ARG A 141 5.56 38.97 6.26
N ALA A 142 4.67 39.43 7.13
CA ALA A 142 4.89 39.37 8.58
C ALA A 142 5.05 37.92 9.08
N ALA A 143 4.20 37.01 8.62
CA ALA A 143 4.27 35.60 8.98
C ALA A 143 5.58 34.94 8.49
N LEU A 144 5.97 35.19 7.24
CA LEU A 144 7.21 34.67 6.66
C LEU A 144 8.45 35.25 7.35
N GLN A 145 8.45 36.54 7.68
CA GLN A 145 9.56 37.19 8.39
C GLN A 145 9.73 36.60 9.79
N SER A 146 8.63 36.40 10.52
CA SER A 146 8.68 35.78 11.86
C SER A 146 9.27 34.36 11.82
N ALA A 147 8.92 33.57 10.81
CA ALA A 147 9.47 32.23 10.63
C ALA A 147 10.97 32.25 10.26
N TYR A 148 11.37 33.22 9.41
CA TYR A 148 12.76 33.43 9.04
C TYR A 148 13.61 33.86 10.24
N ASP A 149 13.11 34.80 11.05
CA ASP A 149 13.77 35.26 12.27
C ASP A 149 13.87 34.13 13.31
N GLY A 150 12.93 33.19 13.29
CA GLY A 150 12.95 31.94 14.05
C GLY A 150 13.98 30.90 13.57
N GLY A 151 14.68 31.16 12.46
CA GLY A 151 15.78 30.33 11.95
C GLY A 151 15.42 29.46 10.74
N LEU A 152 14.19 29.49 10.25
CA LEU A 152 13.80 28.68 9.08
C LEU A 152 14.37 29.29 7.79
N ARG A 153 14.90 28.44 6.91
CA ARG A 153 15.51 28.84 5.62
C ARG A 153 14.88 28.17 4.40
N ALA A 154 14.06 27.15 4.62
CA ALA A 154 13.25 26.49 3.62
C ALA A 154 11.75 26.78 3.81
N ILE A 155 11.03 26.96 2.71
CA ILE A 155 9.57 27.15 2.68
C ILE A 155 8.93 26.31 1.57
N ALA A 156 7.83 25.64 1.91
CA ALA A 156 6.89 25.02 0.98
C ALA A 156 5.59 25.84 0.93
N ILE A 157 5.17 26.25 -0.27
CA ILE A 157 3.98 27.10 -0.48
C ILE A 157 2.93 26.25 -1.20
N VAL A 158 1.80 26.00 -0.53
CA VAL A 158 0.76 25.07 -0.98
C VAL A 158 -0.62 25.71 -0.78
N LEU A 159 -1.21 26.27 -1.83
CA LEU A 159 -2.54 26.90 -1.73
C LEU A 159 -3.62 26.07 -2.41
N MET A 160 -4.87 26.19 -1.94
CA MET A 160 -6.04 25.57 -2.56
C MET A 160 -6.20 26.04 -4.00
N HIS A 161 -6.34 25.08 -4.92
CA HIS A 161 -6.38 25.26 -6.38
C HIS A 161 -5.13 25.91 -6.98
N GLY A 162 -4.03 26.00 -6.23
CA GLY A 162 -2.76 26.60 -6.65
C GLY A 162 -2.15 25.92 -7.88
N TYR A 163 -2.41 24.61 -8.07
CA TYR A 163 -1.98 23.84 -9.25
C TYR A 163 -2.51 24.41 -10.57
N ARG A 164 -3.66 25.10 -10.54
CA ARG A 164 -4.32 25.69 -11.71
C ARG A 164 -4.23 27.21 -11.75
N TYR A 165 -4.27 27.86 -10.58
CA TYR A 165 -4.27 29.32 -10.44
C TYR A 165 -3.09 29.79 -9.57
N PRO A 166 -1.87 29.88 -10.15
CA PRO A 166 -0.63 29.99 -9.37
C PRO A 166 -0.31 31.41 -8.86
N ALA A 167 -1.10 32.43 -9.21
CA ALA A 167 -0.77 33.83 -8.98
C ALA A 167 -0.47 34.18 -7.51
N HIS A 168 -1.24 33.62 -6.56
CA HIS A 168 -1.00 33.84 -5.13
C HIS A 168 0.26 33.12 -4.63
N GLU A 169 0.53 31.89 -5.09
CA GLU A 169 1.76 31.17 -4.73
C GLU A 169 3.01 31.92 -5.20
N GLN A 170 2.98 32.46 -6.43
CA GLN A 170 4.07 33.24 -6.99
C GLN A 170 4.32 34.55 -6.22
N ALA A 171 3.26 35.21 -5.77
CA ALA A 171 3.37 36.41 -4.94
C ALA A 171 4.02 36.11 -3.58
N ILE A 172 3.66 34.99 -2.93
CA ILE A 172 4.27 34.55 -1.68
C ILE A 172 5.73 34.14 -1.90
N ALA A 173 6.04 33.43 -2.99
CA ALA A 173 7.41 33.06 -3.34
C ALA A 173 8.31 34.28 -3.52
N THR A 174 7.79 35.34 -4.17
CA THR A 174 8.50 36.61 -4.30
C THR A 174 8.79 37.23 -2.94
N ILE A 175 7.81 37.26 -2.03
CA ILE A 175 7.98 37.77 -0.66
C ILE A 175 9.03 36.95 0.10
N ALA A 176 8.99 35.61 0.01
CA ALA A 176 9.96 34.73 0.65
C ALA A 176 11.40 34.97 0.12
N ALA A 177 11.56 35.17 -1.18
CA ALA A 177 12.85 35.49 -1.79
C ALA A 177 13.39 36.84 -1.30
N GLU A 178 12.54 37.86 -1.20
CA GLU A 178 12.92 39.18 -0.68
C GLU A 178 13.33 39.16 0.80
N ILE A 179 12.74 38.27 1.61
CA ILE A 179 13.11 38.06 3.02
C ILE A 179 14.46 37.32 3.13
N GLY A 180 14.76 36.43 2.18
CA GLY A 180 16.04 35.71 2.11
C GLY A 180 15.95 34.20 2.36
N PHE A 181 14.78 33.58 2.20
CA PHE A 181 14.66 32.11 2.19
C PHE A 181 15.56 31.52 1.08
N THR A 182 16.39 30.54 1.43
CA THR A 182 17.36 29.93 0.50
C THR A 182 16.79 28.74 -0.26
N GLN A 183 15.68 28.18 0.21
CA GLN A 183 14.89 27.17 -0.50
C GLN A 183 13.42 27.58 -0.54
N ILE A 184 12.85 27.70 -1.74
CA ILE A 184 11.45 28.07 -1.95
C ILE A 184 10.85 27.05 -2.92
N SER A 185 9.91 26.25 -2.45
CA SER A 185 9.18 25.26 -3.25
C SER A 185 7.72 25.69 -3.35
N THR A 186 7.26 26.03 -4.55
CA THR A 186 5.84 26.33 -4.82
C THR A 186 5.13 25.11 -5.41
N SER A 187 3.93 24.82 -4.92
CA SER A 187 3.24 23.58 -5.26
C SER A 187 2.91 23.45 -6.74
N HIS A 188 2.59 24.55 -7.42
CA HIS A 188 2.36 24.57 -8.87
C HIS A 188 3.62 24.31 -9.72
N ASP A 189 4.82 24.51 -9.19
CA ASP A 189 6.08 24.23 -9.91
C ASP A 189 6.60 22.82 -9.58
N VAL A 190 6.44 22.40 -8.32
CA VAL A 190 6.94 21.11 -7.86
C VAL A 190 6.03 19.95 -8.29
N ALA A 191 4.72 20.11 -8.15
CA ALA A 191 3.75 19.07 -8.49
C ALA A 191 2.45 19.74 -9.00
N PRO A 192 2.37 20.15 -10.28
CA PRO A 192 1.23 20.86 -10.89
C PRO A 192 -0.02 19.96 -11.07
N LEU A 193 -0.40 19.24 -10.02
CA LEU A 193 -1.43 18.22 -10.01
C LEU A 193 -2.53 18.59 -9.00
N ILE A 194 -3.79 18.39 -9.38
CA ILE A 194 -4.95 18.46 -8.48
C ILE A 194 -4.80 17.45 -7.34
N LYS A 195 -5.34 17.75 -6.14
CA LYS A 195 -5.27 17.05 -4.86
C LYS A 195 -4.33 17.75 -3.87
N LEU A 196 -4.90 18.52 -2.94
CA LEU A 196 -4.17 19.33 -1.96
C LEU A 196 -3.20 18.48 -1.13
N ILE A 197 -3.66 17.33 -0.62
CA ILE A 197 -2.89 16.54 0.34
C ILE A 197 -1.63 15.98 -0.31
N GLY A 198 -1.80 15.25 -1.42
CA GLY A 198 -0.65 14.65 -2.10
C GLY A 198 0.27 15.67 -2.76
N ARG A 199 -0.28 16.77 -3.31
CA ARG A 199 0.54 17.88 -3.83
C ARG A 199 1.33 18.55 -2.70
N GLY A 200 0.69 18.78 -1.56
CA GLY A 200 1.30 19.43 -0.41
C GLY A 200 2.44 18.62 0.19
N ASP A 201 2.26 17.32 0.40
CA ASP A 201 3.32 16.44 0.90
C ASP A 201 4.53 16.39 -0.05
N THR A 202 4.28 16.36 -1.37
CA THR A 202 5.36 16.37 -2.38
C THR A 202 6.14 17.68 -2.35
N THR A 203 5.44 18.80 -2.26
CA THR A 203 6.05 20.15 -2.20
C THR A 203 6.86 20.32 -0.92
N LEU A 204 6.36 19.78 0.18
CA LEU A 204 7.03 19.81 1.47
C LEU A 204 8.26 18.90 1.49
N ALA A 205 8.17 17.70 0.94
CA ALA A 205 9.33 16.81 0.79
C ALA A 205 10.42 17.42 -0.09
N ASP A 206 10.05 18.10 -1.17
CA ASP A 206 11.00 18.81 -2.02
C ASP A 206 11.75 19.93 -1.27
N ALA A 207 11.03 20.80 -0.55
CA ALA A 207 11.62 21.86 0.26
C ALA A 207 12.54 21.31 1.36
N TYR A 208 12.14 20.21 1.98
CA TYR A 208 12.85 19.55 3.07
C TYR A 208 14.16 18.87 2.60
N LEU A 209 14.17 18.25 1.41
CA LEU A 209 15.27 17.43 0.92
C LEU A 209 16.24 18.17 -0.01
N SER A 210 15.76 19.15 -0.79
CA SER A 210 16.60 19.86 -1.79
C SER A 210 17.85 20.52 -1.19
N PRO A 211 17.82 21.14 0.01
CA PRO A 211 19.03 21.68 0.64
C PRO A 211 20.09 20.61 0.94
N VAL A 212 19.68 19.44 1.43
CA VAL A 212 20.59 18.32 1.72
C VAL A 212 21.27 17.82 0.45
N LEU A 213 20.50 17.70 -0.64
CA LEU A 213 21.03 17.29 -1.93
C LEU A 213 22.01 18.29 -2.50
N ARG A 214 21.70 19.59 -2.46
CA ARG A 214 22.62 20.63 -2.93
C ARG A 214 23.96 20.59 -2.19
N ALA A 215 23.93 20.46 -0.86
CA ALA A 215 25.16 20.35 -0.07
C ALA A 215 26.03 19.15 -0.50
N TYR A 216 25.40 18.02 -0.86
CA TYR A 216 26.11 16.86 -1.38
C TYR A 216 26.67 17.09 -2.80
N VAL A 217 25.87 17.66 -3.70
CA VAL A 217 26.30 18.00 -5.06
C VAL A 217 27.50 18.97 -5.04
N ASP A 218 27.42 20.00 -4.20
CA ASP A 218 28.49 20.98 -4.05
C ASP A 218 29.75 20.36 -3.43
N GLY A 219 29.61 19.51 -2.41
CA GLY A 219 30.73 18.77 -1.83
C GLY A 219 31.44 17.84 -2.82
N LEU A 220 30.68 17.16 -3.70
CA LEU A 220 31.27 16.37 -4.79
C LEU A 220 31.98 17.26 -5.81
N ARG A 221 31.41 18.42 -6.15
CA ARG A 221 32.03 19.39 -7.06
C ARG A 221 33.36 19.88 -6.50
N ASP A 222 33.41 20.24 -5.23
CA ASP A 222 34.63 20.69 -4.55
C ASP A 222 35.71 19.59 -4.51
N ALA A 223 35.32 18.34 -4.29
CA ALA A 223 36.24 17.21 -4.19
C ALA A 223 36.80 16.74 -5.55
N LEU A 224 35.99 16.76 -6.61
CA LEU A 224 36.35 16.28 -7.95
C LEU A 224 36.86 17.40 -8.88
N GLY A 225 36.51 18.65 -8.57
CA GLY A 225 36.85 19.86 -9.33
C GLY A 225 35.91 20.15 -10.49
N ASP A 226 35.89 21.42 -10.93
CA ASP A 226 34.95 21.96 -11.94
C ASP A 226 34.99 21.31 -13.32
N ARG A 227 36.02 20.51 -13.60
CA ARG A 227 36.19 19.79 -14.88
C ARG A 227 35.47 18.44 -14.90
N ALA A 228 34.86 18.02 -13.80
CA ALA A 228 34.06 16.81 -13.73
C ALA A 228 32.66 17.06 -14.28
N ASP A 229 32.27 16.29 -15.31
CA ASP A 229 30.90 16.26 -15.83
C ASP A 229 30.07 15.31 -14.96
N MET A 230 29.20 15.86 -14.11
CA MET A 230 28.44 15.11 -13.09
C MET A 230 26.95 15.11 -13.40
N LEU A 231 26.38 13.92 -13.54
CA LEU A 231 24.95 13.71 -13.71
C LEU A 231 24.40 12.83 -12.59
N PHE A 232 23.18 13.14 -12.15
CA PHE A 232 22.50 12.49 -11.04
C PHE A 232 21.29 11.72 -11.54
N MET A 233 21.13 10.50 -11.06
CA MET A 233 19.98 9.66 -11.38
C MET A 233 18.73 10.20 -10.68
N GLN A 234 17.64 10.27 -11.42
CA GLN A 234 16.31 10.59 -10.92
C GLN A 234 15.51 9.31 -10.65
N SER A 235 14.52 9.40 -9.76
CA SER A 235 13.52 8.36 -9.51
C SER A 235 12.80 7.91 -10.78
N SER A 236 12.69 8.79 -11.79
CA SER A 236 12.06 8.54 -13.09
C SER A 236 12.90 7.65 -14.04
N GLY A 237 14.18 7.40 -13.70
CA GLY A 237 15.15 6.64 -14.50
C GLY A 237 16.01 7.48 -15.45
N GLY A 238 15.83 8.79 -15.46
CA GLY A 238 16.65 9.72 -16.26
C GLY A 238 17.81 10.31 -15.48
N LEU A 239 18.85 10.73 -16.19
CA LEU A 239 19.97 11.52 -15.65
C LEU A 239 19.71 13.03 -15.82
N ILE A 240 20.03 13.80 -14.77
CA ILE A 240 19.95 15.27 -14.79
C ILE A 240 21.23 15.93 -14.24
N ASP A 241 21.45 17.19 -14.58
CA ASP A 241 22.50 18.01 -13.98
C ASP A 241 22.21 18.30 -12.49
N GLY A 242 23.24 18.34 -11.66
CA GLY A 242 23.12 18.56 -10.22
C GLY A 242 22.46 19.90 -9.83
N THR A 243 22.51 20.91 -10.71
CA THR A 243 21.84 22.21 -10.48
C THR A 243 20.32 22.15 -10.61
N LEU A 244 19.79 21.16 -11.34
CA LEU A 244 18.36 20.92 -11.53
C LEU A 244 17.87 19.72 -10.71
N PHE A 245 18.73 19.13 -9.87
CA PHE A 245 18.40 17.95 -9.09
C PHE A 245 17.58 18.33 -7.86
N ARG A 246 16.31 17.91 -7.85
CA ARG A 246 15.31 18.27 -6.83
C ARG A 246 15.09 17.14 -5.82
N GLY A 247 14.67 17.53 -4.61
CA GLY A 247 14.39 16.62 -3.50
C GLY A 247 13.40 15.50 -3.86
N LYS A 248 12.29 15.86 -4.49
CA LYS A 248 11.24 14.91 -4.89
C LYS A 248 11.72 13.86 -5.91
N ASP A 249 12.71 14.19 -6.73
CA ASP A 249 13.18 13.37 -7.86
C ASP A 249 14.38 12.50 -7.48
N ALA A 250 14.89 12.61 -6.24
CA ALA A 250 16.07 11.88 -5.78
C ALA A 250 15.73 10.61 -4.98
N ILE A 251 14.49 10.50 -4.52
CA ILE A 251 14.01 9.43 -3.63
C ILE A 251 13.99 8.12 -4.42
N LEU A 252 14.67 7.08 -3.93
CA LEU A 252 14.83 5.79 -4.64
C LEU A 252 15.56 5.90 -6.01
N SER A 253 16.44 6.90 -6.19
CA SER A 253 17.23 7.04 -7.43
C SER A 253 18.24 5.91 -7.68
N GLY A 254 18.79 5.28 -6.63
CA GLY A 254 19.70 4.13 -6.76
C GLY A 254 19.05 2.92 -7.46
N PRO A 255 17.97 2.36 -6.90
CA PRO A 255 17.23 1.25 -7.52
C PRO A 255 16.69 1.57 -8.92
N ALA A 256 16.41 2.85 -9.20
CA ALA A 256 16.03 3.28 -10.53
C ALA A 256 17.11 2.95 -11.59
N GLY A 257 18.39 3.15 -11.29
CA GLY A 257 19.47 2.70 -12.17
C GLY A 257 19.50 1.18 -12.36
N GLY A 258 19.14 0.40 -11.33
CA GLY A 258 18.96 -1.06 -11.43
C GLY A 258 17.94 -1.45 -12.50
N ILE A 259 16.78 -0.78 -12.52
CA ILE A 259 15.74 -1.01 -13.54
C ILE A 259 16.23 -0.65 -14.95
N VAL A 260 16.94 0.47 -15.09
CA VAL A 260 17.54 0.85 -16.39
C VAL A 260 18.53 -0.22 -16.85
N GLY A 261 19.43 -0.64 -15.96
CA GLY A 261 20.42 -1.69 -16.23
C GLY A 261 19.76 -2.99 -16.66
N LEU A 262 18.74 -3.43 -15.91
CA LEU A 262 17.92 -4.58 -16.21
C LEU A 262 17.27 -4.49 -17.60
N ALA A 263 16.52 -3.42 -17.87
CA ALA A 263 15.79 -3.29 -19.12
C ALA A 263 16.73 -3.28 -20.32
N ARG A 264 17.79 -2.47 -20.27
CA ARG A 264 18.74 -2.32 -21.39
C ARG A 264 19.55 -3.59 -21.64
N THR A 265 19.98 -4.28 -20.58
CA THR A 265 20.72 -5.53 -20.75
C THR A 265 19.82 -6.68 -21.21
N ALA A 266 18.58 -6.76 -20.74
CA ALA A 266 17.60 -7.72 -21.21
C ALA A 266 17.28 -7.52 -22.70
N GLU A 267 17.09 -6.27 -23.15
CA GLU A 267 16.87 -5.95 -24.57
C GLU A 267 18.05 -6.39 -25.44
N GLN A 268 19.28 -6.16 -24.99
CA GLN A 268 20.50 -6.62 -25.66
C GLN A 268 20.55 -8.15 -25.77
N ALA A 269 20.04 -8.87 -24.76
CA ALA A 269 19.90 -10.32 -24.77
C ALA A 269 18.68 -10.84 -25.55
N GLY A 270 17.85 -9.95 -26.12
CA GLY A 270 16.66 -10.29 -26.89
C GLY A 270 15.39 -10.53 -26.07
N PHE A 271 15.38 -10.18 -24.79
CA PHE A 271 14.21 -10.25 -23.93
C PHE A 271 13.57 -8.87 -23.77
N ARG A 272 12.27 -8.76 -24.09
CA ARG A 272 11.51 -7.50 -23.98
C ARG A 272 10.49 -7.51 -22.83
N GLU A 273 10.20 -8.69 -22.29
CA GLU A 273 9.24 -8.93 -21.21
C GLU A 273 10.01 -9.57 -20.04
N VAL A 274 10.34 -8.77 -19.04
CA VAL A 274 11.16 -9.18 -17.90
C VAL A 274 10.60 -8.71 -16.56
N ILE A 275 10.79 -9.55 -15.55
CA ILE A 275 10.59 -9.20 -14.14
C ILE A 275 11.97 -9.03 -13.52
N GLY A 276 12.22 -7.86 -12.93
CA GLY A 276 13.42 -7.58 -12.17
C GLY A 276 13.36 -8.11 -10.77
N PHE A 277 14.47 -8.73 -10.36
CA PHE A 277 14.65 -9.31 -9.05
C PHE A 277 16.05 -8.95 -8.53
N ASP A 278 16.13 -7.81 -7.83
CA ASP A 278 17.34 -7.34 -7.15
C ASP A 278 17.30 -7.79 -5.69
N MET A 279 18.13 -8.77 -5.31
CA MET A 279 18.19 -9.19 -3.91
C MET A 279 19.52 -8.82 -3.29
N GLY A 280 19.45 -7.93 -2.29
CA GLY A 280 20.57 -7.50 -1.47
C GLY A 280 20.64 -8.19 -0.11
N GLY A 281 21.38 -7.58 0.81
CA GLY A 281 21.51 -8.05 2.20
C GLY A 281 20.32 -7.70 3.08
N THR A 282 19.56 -6.65 2.80
CA THR A 282 18.47 -6.18 3.67
C THR A 282 17.10 -6.39 3.06
N SER A 283 16.99 -6.28 1.75
CA SER A 283 15.72 -6.22 1.03
C SER A 283 15.87 -6.82 -0.37
N THR A 284 14.72 -7.01 -1.01
CA THR A 284 14.61 -7.37 -2.43
C THR A 284 13.80 -6.30 -3.14
N ASP A 285 14.32 -5.72 -4.21
CA ASP A 285 13.60 -4.78 -5.08
C ASP A 285 13.11 -5.51 -6.33
N VAL A 286 11.81 -5.34 -6.62
CA VAL A 286 11.13 -5.96 -7.76
C VAL A 286 10.63 -4.88 -8.72
N SER A 287 10.79 -5.14 -10.02
CA SER A 287 10.32 -4.25 -11.09
C SER A 287 9.73 -5.04 -12.26
N HIS A 288 8.93 -4.38 -13.10
CA HIS A 288 8.38 -4.96 -14.33
C HIS A 288 8.82 -4.11 -15.54
N TYR A 289 9.17 -4.79 -16.64
CA TYR A 289 9.50 -4.14 -17.92
C TYR A 289 8.95 -4.95 -19.08
N ALA A 290 8.13 -4.31 -19.91
CA ALA A 290 7.51 -4.89 -21.11
C ALA A 290 7.63 -3.93 -22.30
N GLY A 291 8.87 -3.53 -22.64
CA GLY A 291 9.18 -2.58 -23.72
C GLY A 291 9.03 -1.09 -23.35
N ALA A 292 8.51 -0.78 -22.17
CA ALA A 292 8.48 0.56 -21.58
C ALA A 292 8.69 0.48 -20.07
N TYR A 293 9.27 1.53 -19.49
CA TYR A 293 9.42 1.65 -18.04
C TYR A 293 8.07 1.88 -17.38
N GLU A 294 7.73 1.05 -16.41
CA GLU A 294 6.60 1.33 -15.55
C GLU A 294 6.92 2.43 -14.56
N ARG A 295 5.99 3.40 -14.46
CA ARG A 295 6.10 4.49 -13.50
C ARG A 295 4.81 4.61 -12.70
N ASP A 296 4.97 4.86 -11.41
CA ASP A 296 3.89 5.33 -10.55
C ASP A 296 4.00 6.84 -10.40
N ASN A 297 2.84 7.51 -10.34
CA ASN A 297 2.78 8.95 -10.09
C ASN A 297 2.38 9.26 -8.66
N GLU A 298 2.11 8.24 -7.86
CA GLU A 298 1.80 8.34 -6.44
C GLU A 298 2.54 7.21 -5.73
N ALA A 299 3.37 7.55 -4.75
CA ALA A 299 4.11 6.60 -3.92
C ALA A 299 4.07 7.06 -2.46
N GLN A 300 4.25 6.13 -1.52
CA GLN A 300 4.45 6.47 -0.11
C GLN A 300 5.82 5.98 0.34
N VAL A 301 6.68 6.89 0.78
CA VAL A 301 8.03 6.57 1.26
C VAL A 301 8.22 7.20 2.64
N ALA A 302 8.63 6.40 3.62
CA ALA A 302 8.80 6.84 5.02
C ALA A 302 7.54 7.53 5.61
N GLY A 303 6.35 7.07 5.19
CA GLY A 303 5.06 7.65 5.59
C GLY A 303 4.64 8.91 4.81
N VAL A 304 5.51 9.46 3.96
CA VAL A 304 5.26 10.67 3.17
C VAL A 304 4.70 10.30 1.79
N ARG A 305 3.59 10.95 1.41
CA ARG A 305 2.91 10.74 0.12
C ARG A 305 3.58 11.61 -0.95
N LEU A 306 4.10 11.00 -1.99
CA LEU A 306 4.81 11.67 -3.07
C LEU A 306 4.03 11.52 -4.37
N ARG A 307 3.90 12.62 -5.10
CA ARG A 307 3.21 12.71 -6.39
C ARG A 307 4.16 13.18 -7.47
N ALA A 308 5.16 12.34 -7.75
CA ALA A 308 6.17 12.55 -8.78
C ALA A 308 6.29 11.29 -9.64
N PRO A 309 6.68 11.39 -10.92
CA PRO A 309 6.97 10.22 -11.74
C PRO A 309 8.16 9.45 -11.18
N MET A 310 7.90 8.25 -10.66
CA MET A 310 8.93 7.36 -10.12
C MET A 310 8.83 6.02 -10.83
N MET A 311 9.97 5.41 -11.19
CA MET A 311 9.95 4.04 -11.65
C MET A 311 9.38 3.15 -10.55
N ARG A 312 8.48 2.27 -10.97
CA ARG A 312 7.74 1.41 -10.05
C ARG A 312 8.68 0.34 -9.51
N ILE A 313 9.16 0.59 -8.30
CA ILE A 313 10.00 -0.32 -7.53
C ILE A 313 9.17 -0.78 -6.35
N HIS A 314 9.07 -2.10 -6.19
CA HIS A 314 8.44 -2.67 -5.00
C HIS A 314 9.51 -3.34 -4.15
N THR A 315 9.79 -2.74 -3.00
CA THR A 315 10.75 -3.30 -2.03
C THR A 315 10.05 -4.30 -1.11
N ILE A 316 10.68 -5.44 -0.91
CA ILE A 316 10.25 -6.51 -0.02
C ILE A 316 11.26 -6.58 1.11
N ALA A 317 10.77 -6.66 2.36
CA ALA A 317 11.60 -6.84 3.56
C ALA A 317 12.14 -8.28 3.70
N ALA A 318 12.63 -8.83 2.59
CA ALA A 318 13.26 -10.13 2.46
C ALA A 318 14.58 -9.94 1.72
N GLY A 319 15.70 -10.20 2.37
CA GLY A 319 17.05 -10.14 1.82
C GLY A 319 17.94 -11.18 2.49
N GLY A 320 19.22 -11.22 2.14
CA GLY A 320 20.16 -12.20 2.72
C GLY A 320 20.27 -12.13 4.25
N GLY A 321 20.10 -10.95 4.84
CA GLY A 321 20.17 -10.70 6.28
C GLY A 321 18.82 -10.72 6.99
N SER A 322 17.72 -11.08 6.31
CA SER A 322 16.42 -11.23 6.97
C SER A 322 16.49 -12.30 8.05
N ILE A 323 15.99 -11.95 9.24
CA ILE A 323 16.10 -12.79 10.43
C ILE A 323 15.16 -13.99 10.32
N CYS A 324 15.70 -15.19 10.58
CA CYS A 324 14.96 -16.45 10.62
C CYS A 324 14.62 -16.80 12.07
N SER A 325 13.34 -16.97 12.38
CA SER A 325 12.87 -17.27 13.73
C SER A 325 11.73 -18.29 13.74
N PHE A 326 11.58 -18.99 14.87
CA PHE A 326 10.44 -19.87 15.11
C PHE A 326 9.62 -19.30 16.27
N VAL A 327 8.37 -18.93 16.00
CA VAL A 327 7.50 -18.23 16.97
C VAL A 327 6.07 -18.76 16.82
N ASP A 328 5.47 -19.17 17.94
CA ASP A 328 4.09 -19.69 18.01
C ASP A 328 3.83 -20.86 17.03
N GLY A 329 4.77 -21.79 16.95
CA GLY A 329 4.65 -22.94 16.05
C GLY A 329 4.90 -22.66 14.56
N ARG A 330 5.42 -21.47 14.19
CA ARG A 330 5.65 -21.07 12.78
C ARG A 330 7.09 -20.68 12.49
N PHE A 331 7.53 -20.99 11.26
CA PHE A 331 8.74 -20.43 10.68
C PHE A 331 8.45 -19.01 10.16
N ARG A 332 9.27 -18.04 10.55
CA ARG A 332 9.19 -16.65 10.07
C ARG A 332 10.53 -16.20 9.49
N VAL A 333 10.45 -15.40 8.44
CA VAL A 333 11.60 -14.73 7.82
C VAL A 333 11.29 -13.25 7.64
N GLY A 334 12.09 -12.39 8.27
CA GLY A 334 11.83 -10.94 8.28
C GLY A 334 10.59 -10.55 9.11
N PRO A 335 10.12 -9.29 9.03
CA PRO A 335 10.66 -8.20 8.20
C PRO A 335 11.99 -7.62 8.71
N GLU A 336 12.36 -7.94 9.96
CA GLU A 336 13.63 -7.47 10.54
C GLU A 336 14.84 -8.05 9.80
N SER A 337 15.88 -7.22 9.68
CA SER A 337 17.15 -7.58 9.05
C SER A 337 18.30 -7.34 10.01
N ALA A 338 19.27 -8.26 10.00
CA ALA A 338 20.52 -8.09 10.72
C ALA A 338 21.48 -7.07 10.05
N GLY A 339 21.16 -6.62 8.83
CA GLY A 339 21.99 -5.69 8.06
C GLY A 339 23.41 -6.20 7.85
N ALA A 340 24.39 -5.30 7.87
CA ALA A 340 25.81 -5.66 7.91
C ALA A 340 26.39 -5.67 9.34
N VAL A 341 25.70 -5.01 10.29
CA VAL A 341 26.11 -4.91 11.70
C VAL A 341 24.87 -5.06 12.59
N PRO A 342 24.81 -6.09 13.47
CA PRO A 342 25.81 -7.14 13.65
C PRO A 342 25.93 -8.09 12.43
N GLY A 343 24.97 -8.08 11.49
CA GLY A 343 24.96 -8.96 10.33
C GLY A 343 24.51 -10.39 10.65
N PRO A 344 24.44 -11.27 9.63
CA PRO A 344 24.27 -12.72 9.79
C PRO A 344 25.17 -13.33 10.86
N ALA A 345 24.75 -14.45 11.45
CA ALA A 345 25.54 -15.15 12.47
C ALA A 345 26.95 -15.51 11.94
N CYS A 346 27.03 -15.91 10.67
CA CYS A 346 28.29 -16.23 9.99
C CYS A 346 29.24 -15.03 9.77
N TYR A 347 28.85 -13.79 10.07
CA TYR A 347 29.71 -12.60 9.92
C TYR A 347 30.66 -12.37 11.11
N ARG A 348 30.69 -13.28 12.10
CA ARG A 348 31.61 -13.23 13.27
C ARG A 348 31.39 -12.03 14.21
N ARG A 349 30.16 -11.49 14.28
CA ARG A 349 29.80 -10.32 15.09
C ARG A 349 28.64 -10.56 16.07
N GLY A 350 28.34 -11.83 16.35
CA GLY A 350 27.29 -12.22 17.31
C GLY A 350 25.85 -12.09 16.78
N GLY A 351 25.68 -12.01 15.46
CA GLY A 351 24.39 -11.87 14.78
C GLY A 351 23.36 -12.99 15.04
N PRO A 352 22.09 -12.76 14.67
CA PRO A 352 21.02 -13.75 14.68
C PRO A 352 21.12 -14.73 13.49
N LEU A 353 20.28 -15.77 13.46
CA LEU A 353 20.12 -16.64 12.28
C LEU A 353 19.45 -15.85 11.14
N THR A 354 19.97 -15.97 9.93
CA THR A 354 19.45 -15.26 8.74
C THR A 354 19.38 -16.15 7.50
N VAL A 355 18.77 -15.65 6.42
CA VAL A 355 18.71 -16.32 5.11
C VAL A 355 20.11 -16.68 4.57
N THR A 356 21.11 -15.81 4.78
CA THR A 356 22.51 -16.05 4.39
C THR A 356 23.09 -17.24 5.15
N ASP A 357 22.79 -17.37 6.45
CA ASP A 357 23.21 -18.51 7.26
C ASP A 357 22.57 -19.81 6.73
N CYS A 358 21.28 -19.78 6.39
CA CYS A 358 20.60 -20.93 5.77
C CYS A 358 21.24 -21.32 4.42
N ASN A 359 21.57 -20.35 3.56
CA ASN A 359 22.27 -20.62 2.30
C ASN A 359 23.67 -21.20 2.51
N LEU A 360 24.42 -20.71 3.50
CA LEU A 360 25.72 -21.26 3.88
C LEU A 360 25.59 -22.73 4.33
N LEU A 361 24.63 -23.02 5.20
CA LEU A 361 24.39 -24.37 5.73
C LEU A 361 23.89 -25.38 4.68
N LEU A 362 23.18 -24.89 3.65
CA LEU A 362 22.75 -25.69 2.51
C LEU A 362 23.84 -25.84 1.43
N GLY A 363 25.01 -25.22 1.62
CA GLY A 363 26.09 -25.24 0.65
C GLY A 363 25.86 -24.37 -0.58
N LYS A 364 24.86 -23.48 -0.57
CA LYS A 364 24.65 -22.48 -1.63
C LYS A 364 25.75 -21.41 -1.64
N ILE A 365 26.35 -21.13 -0.48
CA ILE A 365 27.49 -20.21 -0.32
C ILE A 365 28.70 -21.02 0.16
N GLN A 366 29.85 -20.78 -0.45
CA GLN A 366 31.11 -21.47 -0.11
C GLN A 366 32.10 -20.48 0.52
N PRO A 367 32.51 -20.67 1.80
CA PRO A 367 33.40 -19.73 2.51
C PRO A 367 34.71 -19.43 1.76
N ASP A 368 35.32 -20.45 1.15
CA ASP A 368 36.59 -20.35 0.42
C ASP A 368 36.50 -19.47 -0.85
N HIS A 369 35.28 -19.23 -1.32
CA HIS A 369 34.98 -18.43 -2.50
C HIS A 369 34.21 -17.14 -2.16
N PHE A 370 34.12 -16.80 -0.88
CA PHE A 370 33.54 -15.56 -0.39
C PHE A 370 34.65 -14.60 0.06
N PRO A 371 34.53 -13.27 -0.16
CA PRO A 371 35.54 -12.32 0.30
C PRO A 371 35.80 -12.42 1.81
N SER A 372 37.08 -12.56 2.19
CA SER A 372 37.51 -12.59 3.58
C SER A 372 37.52 -11.18 4.18
N LEU A 373 36.36 -10.70 4.59
CA LEU A 373 36.12 -9.33 5.08
C LEU A 373 35.69 -9.28 6.56
N PHE A 374 35.68 -10.42 7.25
CA PHE A 374 35.10 -10.56 8.60
C PHE A 374 36.15 -10.69 9.71
N GLY A 375 35.68 -10.72 10.96
CA GLY A 375 36.54 -10.75 12.14
C GLY A 375 37.11 -9.38 12.52
N PRO A 376 37.88 -9.29 13.62
CA PRO A 376 38.37 -8.02 14.18
C PRO A 376 39.26 -7.22 13.22
N ASN A 377 39.99 -7.90 12.34
CA ASN A 377 40.93 -7.29 11.39
C ASN A 377 40.36 -7.18 9.96
N GLY A 378 39.16 -7.71 9.70
CA GLY A 378 38.52 -7.66 8.39
C GLY A 378 39.17 -8.54 7.31
N ASP A 379 39.73 -9.69 7.71
CA ASP A 379 40.53 -10.58 6.88
C ASP A 379 40.16 -12.07 7.01
N GLN A 380 39.02 -12.38 7.65
CA GLN A 380 38.58 -13.76 7.90
C GLN A 380 37.37 -14.17 7.02
N PRO A 381 37.22 -15.47 6.70
CA PRO A 381 36.07 -16.00 5.97
C PRO A 381 34.82 -16.09 6.87
N LEU A 382 33.69 -16.47 6.27
CA LEU A 382 32.43 -16.75 6.97
C LEU A 382 32.59 -17.84 8.05
N ASP A 383 31.76 -17.77 9.09
CA ASP A 383 31.75 -18.71 10.21
C ASP A 383 30.56 -19.67 10.14
N ALA A 384 30.79 -20.87 9.60
CA ALA A 384 29.77 -21.91 9.50
C ALA A 384 29.34 -22.47 10.86
N ASP A 385 30.23 -22.52 11.85
CA ASP A 385 29.93 -23.04 13.19
C ASP A 385 28.94 -22.10 13.92
N ALA A 386 29.11 -20.78 13.74
CA ALA A 386 28.17 -19.80 14.27
C ALA A 386 26.75 -19.98 13.69
N ALA A 387 26.63 -20.20 12.38
CA ALA A 387 25.35 -20.48 11.73
C ALA A 387 24.74 -21.80 12.24
N GLN A 388 25.55 -22.86 12.33
CA GLN A 388 25.15 -24.18 12.81
C GLN A 388 24.60 -24.13 14.25
N ALA A 389 25.24 -23.37 15.13
CA ALA A 389 24.80 -23.21 16.51
C ALA A 389 23.42 -22.52 16.60
N ARG A 390 23.19 -21.49 15.78
CA ARG A 390 21.92 -20.75 15.78
C ARG A 390 20.75 -21.59 15.28
N ILE A 391 20.93 -22.34 14.19
CA ILE A 391 19.86 -23.18 13.66
C ILE A 391 19.58 -24.41 14.52
N ALA A 392 20.60 -24.98 15.17
CA ALA A 392 20.39 -26.09 16.11
C ALA A 392 19.50 -25.67 17.30
N ALA A 393 19.62 -24.41 17.76
CA ALA A 393 18.73 -23.86 18.78
C ALA A 393 17.28 -23.78 18.28
N ILE A 394 17.05 -23.38 17.03
CA ILE A 394 15.72 -23.39 16.40
C ILE A 394 15.17 -24.82 16.30
N CYS A 395 15.94 -25.79 15.82
CA CYS A 395 15.50 -27.19 15.75
C CYS A 395 15.11 -27.74 17.14
N ALA A 396 15.87 -27.41 18.18
CA ALA A 396 15.55 -27.79 19.55
C ALA A 396 14.24 -27.12 20.04
N GLN A 397 14.01 -25.86 19.68
CA GLN A 397 12.78 -25.14 19.97
C GLN A 397 11.57 -25.78 19.27
N VAL A 398 11.68 -26.12 17.98
CA VAL A 398 10.60 -26.81 17.24
C VAL A 398 10.26 -28.13 17.92
N GLN A 399 11.26 -28.95 18.27
CA GLN A 399 11.04 -30.22 18.96
C GLN A 399 10.33 -30.03 20.31
N ALA A 400 10.65 -28.97 21.04
CA ALA A 400 10.05 -28.67 22.33
C ALA A 400 8.58 -28.20 22.19
N GLU A 401 8.28 -27.39 21.18
CA GLU A 401 6.95 -26.79 20.99
C GLU A 401 5.97 -27.68 20.22
N THR A 402 6.43 -28.43 19.22
CA THR A 402 5.56 -29.21 18.31
C THR A 402 5.71 -30.72 18.46
N GLY A 403 6.76 -31.17 19.16
CA GLY A 403 7.12 -32.59 19.22
C GLY A 403 7.77 -33.13 17.95
N GLN A 404 7.92 -32.32 16.89
CA GLN A 404 8.52 -32.73 15.62
C GLN A 404 10.05 -32.57 15.64
N THR A 405 10.78 -33.62 15.22
CA THR A 405 12.23 -33.55 15.04
C THR A 405 12.54 -33.10 13.62
N LEU A 406 13.14 -31.94 13.45
CA LEU A 406 13.66 -31.46 12.17
C LEU A 406 15.18 -31.54 12.14
N SER A 407 15.73 -31.97 11.00
CA SER A 407 17.16 -31.81 10.77
C SER A 407 17.50 -30.34 10.52
N VAL A 408 18.78 -29.97 10.72
CA VAL A 408 19.27 -28.62 10.39
C VAL A 408 19.02 -28.27 8.92
N ARG A 409 19.16 -29.26 8.03
CA ARG A 409 18.92 -29.10 6.60
C ARG A 409 17.44 -28.79 6.31
N ASP A 410 16.52 -29.55 6.91
CA ASP A 410 15.08 -29.35 6.70
C ASP A 410 14.64 -27.99 7.25
N ALA A 411 15.15 -27.59 8.42
CA ALA A 411 14.87 -26.27 8.97
C ALA A 411 15.40 -25.13 8.07
N ALA A 412 16.63 -25.27 7.55
CA ALA A 412 17.22 -24.28 6.64
C ALA A 412 16.41 -24.19 5.33
N GLN A 413 16.06 -25.33 4.72
CA GLN A 413 15.19 -25.39 3.53
C GLN A 413 13.82 -24.79 3.81
N GLY A 414 13.24 -25.03 4.99
CA GLY A 414 11.98 -24.43 5.43
C GLY A 414 12.03 -22.91 5.45
N PHE A 415 13.08 -22.32 6.04
CA PHE A 415 13.28 -20.86 6.00
C PHE A 415 13.47 -20.33 4.57
N ILE A 416 14.22 -21.02 3.71
CA ILE A 416 14.35 -20.62 2.30
C ILE A 416 13.01 -20.68 1.58
N ALA A 417 12.19 -21.72 1.82
CA ALA A 417 10.87 -21.84 1.23
C ALA A 417 9.94 -20.70 1.65
N VAL A 418 9.95 -20.32 2.94
CA VAL A 418 9.18 -19.16 3.45
C VAL A 418 9.66 -17.86 2.80
N ALA A 419 10.97 -17.64 2.69
CA ALA A 419 11.53 -16.47 2.03
C ALA A 419 11.14 -16.40 0.54
N VAL A 420 11.26 -17.52 -0.18
CA VAL A 420 10.88 -17.64 -1.60
C VAL A 420 9.40 -17.41 -1.81
N ALA A 421 8.53 -17.99 -0.97
CA ALA A 421 7.09 -17.78 -1.04
C ALA A 421 6.74 -16.30 -0.83
N SER A 422 7.35 -15.63 0.16
CA SER A 422 7.18 -14.20 0.40
C SER A 422 7.58 -13.36 -0.82
N MET A 423 8.76 -13.63 -1.40
CA MET A 423 9.25 -12.94 -2.59
C MET A 423 8.35 -13.18 -3.82
N ALA A 424 7.96 -14.42 -4.08
CA ALA A 424 7.09 -14.76 -5.20
C ALA A 424 5.69 -14.15 -5.07
N ASN A 425 5.11 -14.14 -3.85
CA ASN A 425 3.83 -13.51 -3.59
C ASN A 425 3.88 -12.00 -3.85
N ALA A 426 4.96 -11.33 -3.43
CA ALA A 426 5.13 -9.91 -3.73
C ALA A 426 5.24 -9.64 -5.24
N ILE A 427 6.00 -10.45 -5.98
CA ILE A 427 6.10 -10.36 -7.45
C ILE A 427 4.73 -10.55 -8.12
N LYS A 428 3.94 -11.54 -7.66
CA LYS A 428 2.57 -11.78 -8.17
C LYS A 428 1.67 -10.58 -7.93
N ARG A 429 1.66 -10.00 -6.72
CA ARG A 429 0.84 -8.81 -6.42
C ARG A 429 1.10 -7.65 -7.37
N ILE A 430 2.36 -7.40 -7.71
CA ILE A 430 2.74 -6.30 -8.61
C ILE A 430 2.22 -6.53 -10.03
N SER A 431 2.26 -7.79 -10.49
CA SER A 431 2.00 -8.13 -11.88
C SER A 431 0.52 -8.42 -12.15
N VAL A 432 -0.14 -9.10 -11.21
CA VAL A 432 -1.56 -9.45 -11.26
C VAL A 432 -2.45 -8.22 -11.16
N ALA A 433 -2.13 -7.28 -10.26
CA ALA A 433 -2.92 -6.05 -10.10
C ALA A 433 -3.05 -5.25 -11.41
N ARG A 434 -2.23 -5.58 -12.42
CA ARG A 434 -2.22 -4.95 -13.75
C ARG A 434 -2.56 -5.89 -14.90
N GLY A 435 -2.92 -7.15 -14.60
CA GLY A 435 -3.37 -8.12 -15.61
C GLY A 435 -2.25 -8.79 -16.42
N HIS A 436 -1.00 -8.77 -15.95
CA HIS A 436 0.12 -9.42 -16.64
C HIS A 436 0.22 -10.92 -16.31
N ASP A 437 0.32 -11.77 -17.34
CA ASP A 437 0.67 -13.19 -17.22
C ASP A 437 2.20 -13.35 -17.17
N VAL A 438 2.75 -13.32 -15.96
CA VAL A 438 4.20 -13.37 -15.74
C VAL A 438 4.86 -14.70 -16.08
N THR A 439 4.09 -15.77 -16.30
CA THR A 439 4.66 -17.11 -16.57
C THR A 439 5.50 -17.14 -17.87
N ARG A 440 5.20 -16.21 -18.79
CA ARG A 440 5.89 -16.08 -20.10
C ARG A 440 7.17 -15.24 -20.05
N TYR A 441 7.34 -14.50 -18.96
CA TYR A 441 8.37 -13.50 -18.80
C TYR A 441 9.70 -14.16 -18.45
N THR A 442 10.79 -13.39 -18.55
CA THR A 442 12.10 -13.82 -18.04
C THR A 442 12.37 -13.13 -16.70
N LEU A 443 12.78 -13.90 -15.68
CA LEU A 443 13.22 -13.32 -14.41
C LEU A 443 14.66 -12.83 -14.55
N ALA A 444 14.86 -11.52 -14.65
CA ALA A 444 16.19 -10.92 -14.69
C ALA A 444 16.66 -10.67 -13.24
N SER A 445 17.56 -11.53 -12.77
CA SER A 445 18.07 -11.50 -11.40
C SER A 445 19.41 -10.78 -11.30
N PHE A 446 19.50 -9.91 -10.30
CA PHE A 446 20.69 -9.15 -9.96
C PHE A 446 20.75 -8.91 -8.44
N GLY A 447 21.74 -8.14 -7.99
CA GLY A 447 22.08 -8.03 -6.57
C GLY A 447 22.92 -9.21 -6.07
N GLY A 448 23.63 -9.00 -4.96
CA GLY A 448 24.61 -9.97 -4.45
C GLY A 448 24.02 -11.32 -4.01
N ALA A 449 22.74 -11.34 -3.63
CA ALA A 449 22.03 -12.54 -3.18
C ALA A 449 21.00 -13.07 -4.20
N GLY A 450 20.72 -12.34 -5.30
CA GLY A 450 19.68 -12.72 -6.27
C GLY A 450 19.90 -14.09 -6.89
N GLY A 451 21.11 -14.34 -7.38
CA GLY A 451 21.49 -15.62 -8.00
C GLY A 451 21.36 -16.85 -7.08
N GLN A 452 21.27 -16.66 -5.76
CA GLN A 452 21.14 -17.74 -4.78
C GLN A 452 19.71 -18.30 -4.70
N HIS A 453 18.72 -17.50 -5.14
CA HIS A 453 17.29 -17.79 -5.01
C HIS A 453 16.52 -17.73 -6.34
N ALA A 454 17.11 -17.20 -7.41
CA ALA A 454 16.41 -16.89 -8.66
C ALA A 454 15.64 -18.09 -9.27
N CYS A 455 16.23 -19.28 -9.31
CA CYS A 455 15.55 -20.48 -9.82
C CYS A 455 14.33 -20.86 -8.96
N LEU A 456 14.43 -20.79 -7.63
CA LEU A 456 13.33 -21.14 -6.72
C LEU A 456 12.19 -20.13 -6.82
N VAL A 457 12.52 -18.83 -6.93
CA VAL A 457 11.54 -17.76 -7.15
C VAL A 457 10.86 -17.94 -8.51
N ALA A 458 11.62 -18.23 -9.57
CA ALA A 458 11.07 -18.50 -10.90
C ALA A 458 10.14 -19.72 -10.89
N ASP A 459 10.51 -20.81 -10.20
CA ASP A 459 9.64 -21.98 -10.05
C ASP A 459 8.33 -21.65 -9.32
N ALA A 460 8.38 -20.88 -8.22
CA ALA A 460 7.20 -20.43 -7.47
C ALA A 460 6.28 -19.49 -8.28
N LEU A 461 6.84 -18.79 -9.27
CA LEU A 461 6.13 -17.93 -10.21
C LEU A 461 5.63 -18.67 -11.47
N GLY A 462 6.05 -19.92 -11.68
CA GLY A 462 5.75 -20.65 -12.91
C GLY A 462 6.51 -20.15 -14.14
N MET A 463 7.64 -19.47 -13.95
CA MET A 463 8.53 -19.01 -15.03
C MET A 463 9.54 -20.08 -15.42
N ASP A 464 9.87 -20.16 -16.70
CA ASP A 464 10.80 -21.16 -17.24
C ASP A 464 12.20 -20.61 -17.53
N ARG A 465 12.42 -19.29 -17.35
CA ARG A 465 13.65 -18.61 -17.74
C ARG A 465 14.11 -17.60 -16.69
N VAL A 466 15.41 -17.64 -16.38
CA VAL A 466 16.13 -16.65 -15.57
C VAL A 466 17.31 -16.10 -16.38
N MET A 467 17.57 -14.81 -16.28
CA MET A 467 18.72 -14.13 -16.86
C MET A 467 19.56 -13.48 -15.76
N ILE A 468 20.89 -13.69 -15.80
CA ILE A 468 21.84 -13.06 -14.86
C ILE A 468 23.00 -12.44 -15.65
N HIS A 469 23.03 -11.11 -15.66
CA HIS A 469 24.06 -10.31 -16.33
C HIS A 469 25.44 -10.47 -15.64
N PRO A 470 26.59 -10.40 -16.35
CA PRO A 470 27.92 -10.48 -15.73
C PRO A 470 28.16 -9.45 -14.62
N LEU A 471 27.59 -8.26 -14.78
CA LEU A 471 27.66 -7.21 -13.78
C LEU A 471 26.49 -7.25 -12.78
N GLY A 472 25.82 -8.40 -12.60
CA GLY A 472 24.63 -8.54 -11.75
C GLY A 472 24.82 -8.02 -10.32
N GLY A 473 26.00 -8.20 -9.73
CA GLY A 473 26.30 -7.70 -8.38
C GLY A 473 26.51 -6.17 -8.28
N VAL A 474 26.58 -5.46 -9.41
CA VAL A 474 26.77 -3.99 -9.52
C VAL A 474 25.90 -3.40 -10.65
N LEU A 475 24.78 -4.05 -10.97
CA LEU A 475 23.97 -3.73 -12.15
C LEU A 475 23.34 -2.34 -12.07
N SER A 476 22.98 -1.89 -10.87
CA SER A 476 22.44 -0.55 -10.63
C SER A 476 23.42 0.54 -11.05
N ALA A 477 24.69 0.42 -10.64
CA ALA A 477 25.75 1.31 -11.08
C ALA A 477 25.92 1.25 -12.61
N TYR A 478 25.92 0.06 -13.21
CA TYR A 478 26.03 -0.08 -14.66
C TYR A 478 24.86 0.58 -15.41
N GLY A 479 23.64 0.44 -14.89
CA GLY A 479 22.44 1.07 -15.43
C GLY A 479 22.48 2.59 -15.41
N MET A 480 23.18 3.22 -14.45
CA MET A 480 23.46 4.67 -14.48
C MET A 480 24.23 5.09 -15.73
N GLY A 481 25.13 4.23 -16.23
CA GLY A 481 25.88 4.48 -17.46
C GLY A 481 25.05 4.33 -18.73
N LEU A 482 24.00 3.50 -18.69
CA LEU A 482 23.09 3.23 -19.81
C LEU A 482 21.88 4.17 -19.87
N ALA A 483 21.70 5.01 -18.84
CA ALA A 483 20.55 5.87 -18.70
C ALA A 483 20.58 7.06 -19.66
N ASP A 484 19.41 7.39 -20.22
CA ASP A 484 19.22 8.59 -21.02
C ASP A 484 19.21 9.83 -20.11
N ARG A 485 19.58 10.99 -20.66
CA ARG A 485 19.30 12.27 -19.99
C ARG A 485 17.87 12.68 -20.31
N ARG A 486 17.10 13.06 -19.28
CA ARG A 486 15.69 13.39 -19.44
C ARG A 486 15.32 14.64 -18.67
N ALA A 487 14.49 15.48 -19.28
CA ALA A 487 13.76 16.53 -18.60
C ALA A 487 12.27 16.32 -18.84
N VAL A 488 11.49 16.22 -17.76
CA VAL A 488 10.06 15.94 -17.81
C VAL A 488 9.29 17.19 -17.39
N ARG A 489 8.21 17.49 -18.12
CA ARG A 489 7.24 18.53 -17.77
C ARG A 489 5.83 17.98 -17.90
N GLU A 490 4.99 18.30 -16.92
CA GLU A 490 3.62 17.81 -16.83
C GLU A 490 2.66 18.96 -16.49
N ARG A 491 1.42 18.85 -16.97
CA ARG A 491 0.35 19.80 -16.62
C ARG A 491 -1.01 19.10 -16.64
N THR A 492 -1.82 19.35 -15.61
CA THR A 492 -3.25 19.02 -15.62
C THR A 492 -4.00 19.95 -16.57
N LEU A 493 -4.74 19.38 -17.52
CA LEU A 493 -5.52 20.10 -18.52
C LEU A 493 -7.03 19.96 -18.28
N ALA A 494 -7.50 18.77 -17.95
CA ALA A 494 -8.92 18.42 -17.81
C ALA A 494 -9.79 18.87 -19.02
N LEU A 495 -9.26 18.66 -20.23
CA LEU A 495 -9.92 19.03 -21.48
C LEU A 495 -10.69 17.84 -22.06
N PRO A 496 -11.89 18.03 -22.63
CA PRO A 496 -12.52 17.03 -23.49
C PRO A 496 -11.64 16.54 -24.63
N LEU A 497 -11.77 15.26 -25.01
CA LEU A 497 -11.18 14.72 -26.23
C LEU A 497 -12.12 14.96 -27.44
N ASP A 498 -12.11 16.18 -27.97
CA ASP A 498 -12.87 16.58 -29.14
C ASP A 498 -12.18 17.69 -29.96
N ALA A 499 -12.71 18.02 -31.13
CA ALA A 499 -12.06 18.94 -32.06
C ALA A 499 -11.98 20.40 -31.55
N GLN A 500 -12.80 20.79 -30.56
CA GLN A 500 -12.84 22.18 -30.08
C GLN A 500 -11.67 22.49 -29.14
N THR A 501 -11.14 21.49 -28.46
CA THR A 501 -10.10 21.63 -27.42
C THR A 501 -8.68 21.31 -27.91
N MET A 502 -8.53 20.86 -29.16
CA MET A 502 -7.22 20.53 -29.72
C MET A 502 -6.29 21.74 -29.81
N ALA A 503 -6.82 22.94 -30.04
CA ALA A 503 -6.01 24.18 -30.03
C ALA A 503 -5.45 24.48 -28.63
N ASP A 504 -6.27 24.33 -27.59
CA ASP A 504 -5.84 24.52 -26.19
C ASP A 504 -4.79 23.47 -25.79
N LEU A 505 -4.94 22.24 -26.28
CA LEU A 505 -3.94 21.18 -26.11
C LEU A 505 -2.62 21.56 -26.78
N ASP A 506 -2.65 21.99 -28.05
CA ASP A 506 -1.45 22.35 -28.81
C ASP A 506 -0.67 23.50 -28.15
N ASP A 507 -1.36 24.52 -27.63
CA ASP A 507 -0.76 25.63 -26.89
C ASP A 507 -0.08 25.14 -25.59
N ALA A 508 -0.76 24.26 -24.85
CA ALA A 508 -0.20 23.67 -23.65
C ALA A 508 1.04 22.81 -23.95
N LEU A 509 0.98 21.96 -24.98
CA LEU A 509 2.09 21.11 -25.41
C LEU A 509 3.29 21.92 -25.91
N THR A 510 3.05 23.00 -26.64
CA THR A 510 4.10 23.92 -27.11
C THR A 510 4.85 24.54 -25.94
N THR A 511 4.12 24.97 -24.91
CA THR A 511 4.70 25.53 -23.68
C THR A 511 5.54 24.47 -22.95
N LEU A 512 4.97 23.29 -22.70
CA LEU A 512 5.66 22.19 -22.01
C LEU A 512 6.93 21.74 -22.75
N ALA A 513 6.89 21.69 -24.09
CA ALA A 513 8.05 21.33 -24.90
C ALA A 513 9.14 22.39 -24.87
N ALA A 514 8.78 23.69 -24.83
CA ALA A 514 9.74 24.77 -24.67
C ALA A 514 10.46 24.68 -23.31
N ASP A 515 9.70 24.47 -22.24
CA ASP A 515 10.24 24.33 -20.89
C ASP A 515 11.15 23.09 -20.76
N ALA A 516 10.72 21.94 -21.29
CA ALA A 516 11.54 20.72 -21.26
C ALA A 516 12.85 20.88 -22.05
N ARG A 517 12.86 21.63 -23.15
CA ARG A 517 14.08 21.94 -23.91
C ARG A 517 14.97 22.96 -23.22
N ALA A 518 14.41 23.90 -22.46
CA ALA A 518 15.19 24.83 -21.67
C ALA A 518 16.00 24.09 -20.59
N ASP A 519 15.40 23.07 -19.96
CA ASP A 519 16.07 22.18 -19.01
C ASP A 519 17.09 21.23 -19.66
N LEU A 520 16.85 20.80 -20.90
CA LEU A 520 17.72 19.89 -21.63
C LEU A 520 18.02 20.40 -23.06
N PRO A 521 18.88 21.42 -23.23
CA PRO A 521 19.15 22.03 -24.54
C PRO A 521 19.72 21.07 -25.59
N GLN A 522 20.43 20.04 -25.15
CA GLN A 522 21.03 18.98 -25.97
C GLN A 522 20.07 17.83 -26.31
N ALA A 523 18.77 17.95 -26.02
CA ALA A 523 17.78 16.92 -26.36
C ALA A 523 17.78 16.66 -27.88
N ASP A 524 17.82 15.38 -28.27
CA ASP A 524 17.74 14.94 -29.67
C ASP A 524 16.30 14.62 -30.10
N ARG A 525 15.41 14.36 -29.14
CA ARG A 525 13.98 14.12 -29.39
C ARG A 525 13.08 14.62 -28.26
N ILE A 526 11.82 14.83 -28.62
CA ILE A 526 10.73 15.13 -27.70
C ILE A 526 9.70 14.01 -27.80
N GLU A 527 9.32 13.44 -26.66
CA GLU A 527 8.23 12.47 -26.56
C GLU A 527 7.05 13.13 -25.85
N THR A 528 5.84 12.92 -26.37
CA THR A 528 4.61 13.48 -25.79
C THR A 528 3.63 12.36 -25.52
N LEU A 529 3.11 12.37 -24.29
CA LEU A 529 2.13 11.40 -23.85
C LEU A 529 0.98 12.11 -23.15
N LEU A 530 -0.25 11.72 -23.49
CA LEU A 530 -1.46 12.24 -22.87
C LEU A 530 -2.02 11.21 -21.91
N ARG A 531 -2.63 11.67 -20.82
CA ARG A 531 -3.40 10.80 -19.93
C ARG A 531 -4.87 10.99 -20.14
N LEU A 532 -5.52 9.94 -20.63
CA LEU A 532 -6.94 9.95 -20.93
C LEU A 532 -7.71 9.21 -19.84
N ARG A 533 -8.92 9.68 -19.55
CA ARG A 533 -9.87 9.02 -18.64
C ARG A 533 -11.30 9.26 -19.10
N TYR A 534 -12.22 8.45 -18.61
CA TYR A 534 -13.64 8.81 -18.69
C TYR A 534 -13.96 9.93 -17.70
N ASP A 535 -14.83 10.84 -18.10
CA ASP A 535 -15.41 11.84 -17.22
C ASP A 535 -16.08 11.17 -16.00
N GLY A 536 -15.93 11.79 -14.82
CA GLY A 536 -16.35 11.20 -13.55
C GLY A 536 -15.48 10.04 -13.02
N THR A 537 -14.49 9.55 -13.78
CA THR A 537 -13.53 8.53 -13.33
C THR A 537 -12.15 9.13 -13.13
N ASP A 538 -11.27 8.46 -12.38
CA ASP A 538 -9.85 8.82 -12.23
C ASP A 538 -8.91 7.81 -12.94
N SER A 539 -9.46 6.92 -13.79
CA SER A 539 -8.67 5.87 -14.46
C SER A 539 -7.91 6.48 -15.61
N LEU A 540 -6.68 6.89 -15.32
CA LEU A 540 -5.77 7.45 -16.30
C LEU A 540 -5.10 6.34 -17.10
N PHE A 541 -5.13 6.49 -18.42
CA PHE A 541 -4.44 5.64 -19.37
C PHE A 541 -3.45 6.48 -20.15
N ASP A 542 -2.21 5.99 -20.23
CA ASP A 542 -1.15 6.65 -20.95
C ASP A 542 -1.35 6.39 -22.46
N VAL A 543 -1.65 7.42 -23.23
CA VAL A 543 -1.95 7.36 -24.67
C VAL A 543 -0.99 8.27 -25.45
N PRO A 544 -0.26 7.76 -26.45
CA PRO A 544 0.60 8.59 -27.30
C PRO A 544 -0.20 9.69 -28.02
N LEU A 545 0.41 10.86 -28.21
CA LEU A 545 -0.21 11.94 -29.00
C LEU A 545 -0.43 11.47 -30.45
N ALA A 546 -1.68 11.48 -30.91
CA ALA A 546 -2.08 11.13 -32.28
C ALA A 546 -3.32 11.95 -32.69
N ASP A 547 -3.98 11.59 -33.79
CA ASP A 547 -5.32 12.11 -34.07
C ASP A 547 -6.36 11.54 -33.09
N ILE A 548 -7.52 12.21 -32.99
CA ILE A 548 -8.58 11.90 -32.01
C ILE A 548 -9.05 10.44 -32.09
N ASP A 549 -9.22 9.90 -33.30
CA ASP A 549 -9.75 8.55 -33.51
C ASP A 549 -8.73 7.49 -33.05
N THR A 550 -7.45 7.70 -33.38
CA THR A 550 -6.36 6.84 -32.92
C THR A 550 -6.23 6.87 -31.39
N MET A 551 -6.21 8.06 -30.78
CA MET A 551 -6.12 8.18 -29.31
C MET A 551 -7.30 7.52 -28.60
N ARG A 552 -8.51 7.67 -29.15
CA ARG A 552 -9.72 7.03 -28.63
C ARG A 552 -9.64 5.50 -28.73
N ALA A 553 -9.21 4.97 -29.86
CA ALA A 553 -9.10 3.53 -30.06
C ALA A 553 -8.07 2.88 -29.12
N ASP A 554 -6.92 3.54 -28.91
CA ASP A 554 -5.90 3.09 -27.97
C ASP A 554 -6.43 3.10 -26.52
N PHE A 555 -7.03 4.23 -26.10
CA PHE A 555 -7.69 4.34 -24.80
C PHE A 555 -8.72 3.22 -24.56
N LEU A 556 -9.60 2.94 -25.52
CA LEU A 556 -10.62 1.91 -25.42
C LEU A 556 -10.00 0.50 -25.32
N THR A 557 -8.93 0.24 -26.06
CA THR A 557 -8.21 -1.03 -26.02
C THR A 557 -7.57 -1.26 -24.66
N GLN A 558 -6.86 -0.26 -24.13
CA GLN A 558 -6.26 -0.33 -22.80
C GLN A 558 -7.32 -0.44 -21.70
N HIS A 559 -8.42 0.29 -21.80
CA HIS A 559 -9.54 0.22 -20.86
C HIS A 559 -10.17 -1.18 -20.83
N ASN A 560 -10.45 -1.76 -22.00
CA ASN A 560 -11.02 -3.09 -22.11
C ASN A 560 -10.05 -4.17 -21.61
N ALA A 561 -8.75 -4.02 -21.85
CA ALA A 561 -7.74 -4.94 -21.30
C ALA A 561 -7.68 -4.89 -19.77
N ARG A 562 -7.79 -3.70 -19.17
CA ARG A 562 -7.71 -3.52 -17.72
C ARG A 562 -8.99 -3.93 -16.98
N PHE A 563 -10.16 -3.68 -17.59
CA PHE A 563 -11.45 -3.82 -16.89
C PHE A 563 -12.39 -4.86 -17.50
N GLY A 564 -12.07 -5.43 -18.67
CA GLY A 564 -12.89 -6.45 -19.34
C GLY A 564 -14.13 -5.91 -20.06
N PHE A 565 -14.32 -4.58 -20.09
CA PHE A 565 -15.42 -3.92 -20.82
C PHE A 565 -14.99 -2.55 -21.37
N ALA A 566 -15.74 -2.03 -22.35
CA ALA A 566 -15.64 -0.66 -22.83
C ALA A 566 -16.63 0.25 -22.08
N GLY A 567 -16.13 1.34 -21.47
CA GLY A 567 -17.00 2.35 -20.85
C GLY A 567 -17.83 3.14 -21.87
N GLN A 568 -18.83 3.90 -21.39
CA GLN A 568 -19.77 4.66 -22.23
C GLN A 568 -19.71 6.19 -22.01
N GLY A 569 -18.72 6.68 -21.26
CA GLY A 569 -18.60 8.11 -20.88
C GLY A 569 -17.89 9.00 -21.90
N ARG A 570 -17.92 10.31 -21.67
CA ARG A 570 -17.06 11.27 -22.39
C ARG A 570 -15.59 11.03 -22.01
N ILE A 571 -14.67 11.06 -22.96
CA ILE A 571 -13.23 10.93 -22.69
C ILE A 571 -12.64 12.32 -22.49
N LEU A 572 -11.82 12.48 -21.45
CA LEU A 572 -11.07 13.68 -21.12
C LEU A 572 -9.57 13.43 -21.25
N ILE A 573 -8.84 14.39 -21.81
CA ILE A 573 -7.40 14.59 -21.67
C ILE A 573 -7.18 15.25 -20.31
N ASP A 574 -6.87 14.43 -19.31
CA ASP A 574 -6.67 14.90 -17.93
C ASP A 574 -5.34 15.61 -17.76
N MET A 575 -4.27 15.07 -18.36
CA MET A 575 -2.90 15.55 -18.22
C MET A 575 -2.14 15.41 -19.54
N ALA A 576 -1.21 16.33 -19.78
CA ALA A 576 -0.17 16.18 -20.78
C ALA A 576 1.20 16.07 -20.12
N ARG A 577 2.03 15.13 -20.61
CA ARG A 577 3.43 14.96 -20.26
C ARG A 577 4.29 15.14 -21.50
N VAL A 578 5.33 15.96 -21.38
CA VAL A 578 6.35 16.15 -22.41
C VAL A 578 7.71 15.80 -21.82
N GLU A 579 8.43 14.89 -22.47
CA GLU A 579 9.79 14.49 -22.12
C GLU A 579 10.76 14.96 -23.20
N ALA A 580 11.75 15.77 -22.82
CA ALA A 580 12.93 16.03 -23.64
C ALA A 580 14.00 14.98 -23.32
N ILE A 581 14.51 14.30 -24.34
CA ILE A 581 15.43 13.16 -24.18
C ILE A 581 16.70 13.41 -24.99
N ALA A 582 17.85 13.15 -24.37
CA ALA A 582 19.13 13.01 -25.05
C ALA A 582 19.64 11.57 -24.82
N GLY A 583 19.77 10.81 -25.90
CA GLY A 583 20.12 9.40 -25.83
C GLY A 583 21.51 9.15 -25.23
N ALA A 584 21.67 8.03 -24.52
CA ALA A 584 23.00 7.57 -24.12
C ALA A 584 23.88 7.30 -25.35
N SER A 585 25.04 7.95 -25.42
CA SER A 585 25.86 8.01 -26.65
C SER A 585 26.73 6.77 -26.92
N GLU A 586 26.82 5.79 -26.02
CA GLU A 586 27.80 4.70 -26.13
C GLU A 586 27.16 3.31 -25.92
N ALA A 587 27.14 2.50 -27.00
CA ALA A 587 26.94 1.06 -26.88
C ALA A 587 28.21 0.43 -26.32
N MET A 588 28.11 -0.23 -25.17
CA MET A 588 29.24 -0.93 -24.59
C MET A 588 29.36 -2.34 -25.14
N THR A 589 30.51 -2.60 -25.75
CA THR A 589 30.94 -3.91 -26.24
C THR A 589 32.06 -4.42 -25.32
N ASP A 590 32.24 -5.74 -25.26
CA ASP A 590 33.28 -6.41 -24.45
C ASP A 590 33.16 -6.24 -22.92
N ILE A 591 31.94 -6.39 -22.39
CA ILE A 591 31.62 -6.24 -20.95
C ILE A 591 32.31 -7.33 -20.10
N ALA A 592 32.37 -8.55 -20.60
CA ALA A 592 32.97 -9.69 -19.91
C ALA A 592 33.83 -10.52 -20.87
N ALA A 593 34.96 -11.03 -20.38
CA ALA A 593 35.77 -11.99 -21.12
C ALA A 593 35.05 -13.34 -21.15
N ILE A 594 34.74 -13.82 -22.36
CA ILE A 594 34.18 -15.17 -22.56
C ILE A 594 35.34 -16.11 -22.89
N ALA A 595 35.47 -17.22 -22.17
CA ALA A 595 36.52 -18.19 -22.45
C ALA A 595 36.31 -18.83 -23.84
N ALA A 596 37.40 -19.08 -24.56
CA ALA A 596 37.33 -19.75 -25.85
C ALA A 596 36.89 -21.22 -25.72
N GLN A 597 37.20 -21.86 -24.58
CA GLN A 597 36.81 -23.23 -24.26
C GLN A 597 36.40 -23.34 -22.78
N PRO A 598 35.47 -24.24 -22.42
CA PRO A 598 35.06 -24.45 -21.03
C PRO A 598 36.20 -24.95 -20.15
N ALA A 599 36.40 -24.31 -19.00
CA ALA A 599 37.28 -24.78 -17.93
C ALA A 599 36.61 -25.90 -17.09
N PRO A 600 37.40 -26.79 -16.45
CA PRO A 600 36.86 -27.77 -15.49
C PRO A 600 36.32 -27.07 -14.23
N PRO A 601 35.45 -27.74 -13.44
CA PRO A 601 35.02 -27.23 -12.13
C PRO A 601 36.20 -26.94 -11.20
N LEU A 602 36.09 -25.88 -10.40
CA LEU A 602 37.03 -25.53 -9.33
C LEU A 602 37.03 -26.57 -8.22
N ALA A 603 35.85 -27.06 -7.85
CA ALA A 603 35.63 -27.98 -6.73
C ALA A 603 34.31 -28.75 -6.92
N HIS A 604 34.08 -29.72 -6.03
CA HIS A 604 32.76 -30.32 -5.81
C HIS A 604 32.41 -30.16 -4.34
N VAL A 605 31.19 -29.72 -4.05
CA VAL A 605 30.71 -29.38 -2.70
C VAL A 605 29.40 -30.11 -2.40
N ASP A 606 29.04 -30.22 -1.12
CA ASP A 606 27.71 -30.68 -0.72
C ASP A 606 26.72 -29.53 -0.89
N TYR A 607 25.80 -29.68 -1.84
CA TYR A 607 24.68 -28.78 -2.08
C TYR A 607 23.39 -29.48 -1.68
N ALA A 608 22.83 -29.10 -0.53
CA ALA A 608 21.61 -29.66 0.03
C ALA A 608 21.56 -31.21 0.12
N GLY A 609 22.70 -31.88 0.25
CA GLY A 609 22.83 -33.34 0.31
C GLY A 609 23.28 -34.00 -1.00
N GLU A 610 23.48 -33.23 -2.06
CA GLU A 610 23.93 -33.71 -3.37
C GLU A 610 25.30 -33.13 -3.72
N ALA A 611 26.18 -33.94 -4.32
CA ALA A 611 27.48 -33.47 -4.77
C ALA A 611 27.31 -32.56 -6.01
N ALA A 612 27.67 -31.29 -5.89
CA ALA A 612 27.51 -30.29 -6.94
C ALA A 612 28.85 -29.70 -7.38
N PRO A 613 29.11 -29.55 -8.69
CA PRO A 613 30.32 -28.87 -9.17
C PRO A 613 30.24 -27.36 -8.94
N VAL A 614 31.38 -26.77 -8.61
CA VAL A 614 31.58 -25.31 -8.49
C VAL A 614 32.35 -24.83 -9.71
N HIS A 615 31.77 -23.91 -10.48
CA HIS A 615 32.40 -23.33 -11.67
C HIS A 615 32.80 -21.87 -11.42
N ASP A 616 33.97 -21.47 -11.91
CA ASP A 616 34.31 -20.07 -12.08
C ASP A 616 33.60 -19.51 -13.31
N ARG A 617 32.86 -18.40 -13.16
CA ARG A 617 32.20 -17.72 -14.29
C ARG A 617 33.21 -17.36 -15.39
N ALA A 618 34.42 -16.91 -15.03
CA ALA A 618 35.44 -16.50 -15.99
C ALA A 618 35.97 -17.66 -16.87
N GLY A 619 35.81 -18.90 -16.39
CA GLY A 619 36.18 -20.12 -17.11
C GLY A 619 35.09 -20.64 -18.08
N LEU A 620 33.94 -19.99 -18.17
CA LEU A 620 32.83 -20.44 -19.00
C LEU A 620 32.92 -19.94 -20.44
N ALA A 621 32.54 -20.79 -21.39
CA ALA A 621 32.43 -20.48 -22.81
C ALA A 621 30.95 -20.47 -23.25
N VAL A 622 30.63 -19.89 -24.41
CA VAL A 622 29.27 -19.95 -25.00
C VAL A 622 28.78 -21.40 -25.19
N ALA A 623 29.71 -22.33 -25.41
CA ALA A 623 29.42 -23.75 -25.55
C ALA A 623 29.17 -24.47 -24.21
N SER A 624 29.41 -23.82 -23.06
CA SER A 624 29.19 -24.42 -21.73
C SER A 624 27.70 -24.70 -21.51
N ILE A 625 27.40 -25.92 -21.03
CA ILE A 625 26.08 -26.34 -20.58
C ILE A 625 26.26 -26.92 -19.18
N ILE A 626 25.60 -26.33 -18.19
CA ILE A 626 25.71 -26.72 -16.79
C ILE A 626 24.32 -27.07 -16.28
N ASP A 627 24.08 -28.35 -15.99
CA ASP A 627 22.84 -28.83 -15.40
C ASP A 627 22.94 -28.77 -13.87
N GLY A 628 21.86 -28.37 -13.21
CA GLY A 628 21.78 -28.33 -11.75
C GLY A 628 21.61 -29.72 -11.12
N PRO A 629 22.03 -29.91 -9.85
CA PRO A 629 22.57 -28.90 -8.93
C PRO A 629 24.02 -28.49 -9.26
N ALA A 630 24.28 -27.18 -9.35
CA ALA A 630 25.61 -26.64 -9.59
C ALA A 630 25.74 -25.21 -9.03
N LEU A 631 26.97 -24.78 -8.72
CA LEU A 631 27.27 -23.41 -8.33
C LEU A 631 28.14 -22.73 -9.39
N ILE A 632 27.82 -21.47 -9.70
CA ILE A 632 28.65 -20.62 -10.55
C ILE A 632 29.05 -19.40 -9.71
N ILE A 633 30.36 -19.26 -9.46
CA ILE A 633 30.93 -18.20 -8.64
C ILE A 633 31.45 -17.06 -9.52
N ASP A 634 31.22 -15.85 -9.05
CA ASP A 634 31.71 -14.59 -9.61
C ASP A 634 32.35 -13.77 -8.46
N PRO A 635 33.38 -12.92 -8.71
CA PRO A 635 33.96 -12.04 -7.69
C PRO A 635 32.96 -11.27 -6.81
N VAL A 636 31.76 -10.97 -7.31
CA VAL A 636 30.74 -10.19 -6.58
C VAL A 636 29.43 -10.95 -6.30
N SER A 637 29.29 -12.22 -6.69
CA SER A 637 28.04 -12.98 -6.49
C SER A 637 28.21 -14.50 -6.57
N THR A 638 27.20 -15.24 -6.09
CA THR A 638 27.10 -16.69 -6.27
C THR A 638 25.75 -17.03 -6.89
N THR A 639 25.76 -17.79 -7.98
CA THR A 639 24.56 -18.29 -8.66
C THR A 639 24.38 -19.76 -8.37
N ALA A 640 23.22 -20.13 -7.83
CA ALA A 640 22.83 -21.51 -7.63
C ALA A 640 21.95 -21.97 -8.80
N VAL A 641 22.41 -22.98 -9.54
CA VAL A 641 21.62 -23.66 -10.57
C VAL A 641 20.90 -24.82 -9.90
N GLU A 642 19.61 -24.64 -9.63
CA GLU A 642 18.81 -25.65 -8.91
C GLU A 642 18.60 -26.93 -9.75
N PRO A 643 18.32 -28.09 -9.10
CA PRO A 643 17.96 -29.31 -9.80
C PRO A 643 16.85 -29.10 -10.85
N GLY A 644 17.07 -29.59 -12.07
CA GLY A 644 16.15 -29.42 -13.20
C GLY A 644 16.26 -28.08 -13.96
N TRP A 645 17.16 -27.20 -13.54
CA TRP A 645 17.57 -26.01 -14.29
C TRP A 645 18.90 -26.24 -15.01
N ARG A 646 19.08 -25.54 -16.13
CA ARG A 646 20.27 -25.60 -16.97
C ARG A 646 20.77 -24.20 -17.26
N ALA A 647 22.03 -23.92 -16.96
CA ALA A 647 22.69 -22.66 -17.27
C ALA A 647 23.49 -22.73 -18.59
N ARG A 648 23.44 -21.64 -19.37
CA ARG A 648 24.25 -21.42 -20.58
C ARG A 648 24.71 -19.97 -20.66
N LEU A 649 25.84 -19.71 -21.32
CA LEU A 649 26.23 -18.35 -21.70
C LEU A 649 25.64 -17.98 -23.05
N ASP A 650 25.15 -16.75 -23.16
CA ASP A 650 24.87 -16.14 -24.47
C ASP A 650 26.12 -15.49 -25.08
N ALA A 651 25.97 -14.85 -26.24
CA ALA A 651 27.09 -14.25 -26.98
C ALA A 651 27.68 -12.99 -26.32
N ILE A 652 26.98 -12.39 -25.37
CA ILE A 652 27.41 -11.19 -24.63
C ILE A 652 27.81 -11.51 -23.19
N GLY A 653 27.75 -12.79 -22.80
CA GLY A 653 28.24 -13.32 -21.54
C GLY A 653 27.19 -13.43 -20.43
N ASN A 654 25.90 -13.22 -20.71
CA ASN A 654 24.84 -13.44 -19.73
C ASN A 654 24.67 -14.92 -19.43
N LEU A 655 24.35 -15.24 -18.17
CA LEU A 655 23.89 -16.57 -17.80
C LEU A 655 22.38 -16.64 -18.05
N ILE A 656 21.98 -17.52 -18.96
CA ILE A 656 20.58 -17.86 -19.23
C ILE A 656 20.31 -19.21 -18.60
N LEU A 657 19.49 -19.22 -17.56
CA LEU A 657 19.04 -20.45 -16.91
C LEU A 657 17.66 -20.79 -17.45
N ALA A 658 17.51 -22.01 -17.93
CA ALA A 658 16.25 -22.53 -18.48
C ALA A 658 15.82 -23.78 -17.74
N ARG A 659 14.54 -23.87 -17.44
CA ARG A 659 13.94 -25.08 -16.88
C ARG A 659 13.91 -26.16 -17.96
N HIS A 660 14.54 -27.31 -17.70
CA HIS A 660 14.63 -28.41 -18.69
C HIS A 660 13.96 -29.71 -18.25
N ALA A 661 13.62 -29.85 -16.96
CA ALA A 661 12.81 -30.95 -16.42
C ALA A 661 11.41 -30.45 -16.00
N PRO A 662 10.43 -31.32 -15.72
CA PRO A 662 9.18 -30.91 -15.07
C PRO A 662 9.44 -30.35 -13.67
N ARG A 663 8.63 -29.35 -13.24
CA ARG A 663 8.67 -28.87 -11.85
C ARG A 663 8.35 -30.02 -10.90
N PRO A 664 9.04 -30.14 -9.75
CA PRO A 664 8.65 -31.11 -8.74
C PRO A 664 7.21 -30.81 -8.32
N ALA A 665 6.36 -31.83 -8.30
CA ALA A 665 5.07 -31.68 -7.64
C ALA A 665 5.34 -31.34 -6.16
N PRO A 666 4.54 -30.45 -5.53
CA PRO A 666 4.62 -30.25 -4.09
C PRO A 666 4.56 -31.61 -3.39
N GLN A 667 5.45 -31.88 -2.43
CA GLN A 667 5.46 -33.17 -1.74
C GLN A 667 4.07 -33.45 -1.16
N SER A 668 3.41 -34.47 -1.71
CA SER A 668 2.16 -35.02 -1.21
C SER A 668 2.45 -35.85 0.05
N GLY A 669 2.79 -35.16 1.13
CA GLY A 669 2.71 -35.72 2.49
C GLY A 669 1.26 -35.99 2.88
N ASP A 670 1.04 -36.51 4.08
CA ASP A 670 -0.30 -36.66 4.65
C ASP A 670 -1.03 -35.31 4.63
N ALA A 671 -2.11 -35.20 3.85
CA ALA A 671 -2.87 -33.97 3.69
C ALA A 671 -3.48 -33.46 5.01
N SER A 672 -3.55 -34.32 6.04
CA SER A 672 -4.10 -34.01 7.36
C SER A 672 -3.06 -33.61 8.41
N ALA A 673 -1.77 -33.86 8.17
CA ALA A 673 -0.71 -33.53 9.11
C ALA A 673 -0.29 -32.05 8.98
N VAL A 674 -0.27 -31.32 10.10
CA VAL A 674 0.18 -29.94 10.15
C VAL A 674 1.69 -29.89 9.97
N ASP A 675 2.14 -29.35 8.84
CA ASP A 675 3.51 -28.97 8.57
C ASP A 675 3.65 -27.44 8.82
N PRO A 676 4.43 -27.02 9.83
CA PRO A 676 4.65 -25.60 10.16
C PRO A 676 5.12 -24.73 8.99
N VAL A 677 5.93 -25.28 8.08
CA VAL A 677 6.44 -24.54 6.91
C VAL A 677 5.31 -24.37 5.90
N ARG A 678 4.58 -25.45 5.62
CA ARG A 678 3.44 -25.42 4.69
C ARG A 678 2.32 -24.52 5.20
N LEU A 679 2.12 -24.45 6.52
CA LEU A 679 1.09 -23.60 7.14
C LEU A 679 1.34 -22.13 6.81
N GLU A 680 2.59 -21.67 6.97
CA GLU A 680 2.96 -20.29 6.66
C GLU A 680 2.84 -20.00 5.16
N VAL A 681 3.29 -20.92 4.30
CA VAL A 681 3.18 -20.77 2.83
C VAL A 681 1.71 -20.67 2.39
N MET A 682 0.84 -21.58 2.85
CA MET A 682 -0.57 -21.58 2.48
C MET A 682 -1.31 -20.35 3.05
N GLY A 683 -1.03 -19.96 4.29
CA GLY A 683 -1.57 -18.74 4.89
C GLY A 683 -1.22 -17.49 4.08
N GLY A 684 0.05 -17.37 3.66
CA GLY A 684 0.51 -16.29 2.79
C GLY A 684 -0.17 -16.30 1.40
N LEU A 685 -0.39 -17.48 0.81
CA LEU A 685 -1.10 -17.62 -0.47
C LEU A 685 -2.57 -17.18 -0.36
N PHE A 686 -3.29 -17.59 0.68
CA PHE A 686 -4.69 -17.18 0.86
C PHE A 686 -4.83 -15.67 1.05
N MET A 687 -3.92 -15.05 1.81
CA MET A 687 -3.88 -13.60 1.97
C MET A 687 -3.61 -12.90 0.63
N ALA A 688 -2.63 -13.37 -0.13
CA ALA A 688 -2.29 -12.82 -1.44
C ALA A 688 -3.47 -12.84 -2.41
N ILE A 689 -4.24 -13.94 -2.46
CA ILE A 689 -5.43 -14.02 -3.32
C ILE A 689 -6.47 -12.97 -2.89
N ALA A 690 -6.72 -12.79 -1.60
CA ALA A 690 -7.66 -11.78 -1.13
C ALA A 690 -7.21 -10.34 -1.48
N GLU A 691 -5.91 -10.05 -1.33
CA GLU A 691 -5.30 -8.78 -1.75
C GLU A 691 -5.41 -8.55 -3.27
N GLU A 692 -5.20 -9.59 -4.09
CA GLU A 692 -5.38 -9.53 -5.55
C GLU A 692 -6.83 -9.20 -5.93
N MET A 693 -7.81 -9.80 -5.24
CA MET A 693 -9.22 -9.46 -5.42
C MET A 693 -9.48 -7.99 -5.07
N GLY A 694 -8.95 -7.51 -3.95
CA GLY A 694 -9.11 -6.12 -3.51
C GLY A 694 -8.51 -5.12 -4.49
N ALA A 695 -7.31 -5.40 -4.99
CA ALA A 695 -6.66 -4.59 -6.02
C ALA A 695 -7.48 -4.58 -7.33
N ALA A 696 -8.04 -5.73 -7.73
CA ALA A 696 -8.91 -5.80 -8.90
C ALA A 696 -10.17 -4.94 -8.73
N LEU A 697 -10.83 -5.01 -7.56
CA LEU A 697 -12.00 -4.20 -7.24
C LEU A 697 -11.69 -2.70 -7.24
N GLN A 698 -10.65 -2.28 -6.51
CA GLN A 698 -10.25 -0.88 -6.41
C GLN A 698 -9.98 -0.28 -7.80
N ASN A 699 -9.29 -1.03 -8.67
CA ASN A 699 -8.93 -0.55 -10.00
C ASN A 699 -10.15 -0.43 -10.93
N SER A 700 -11.09 -1.37 -10.85
CA SER A 700 -12.25 -1.47 -11.75
C SER A 700 -13.48 -0.69 -11.31
N ALA A 701 -13.58 -0.34 -10.03
CA ALA A 701 -14.71 0.42 -9.50
C ALA A 701 -14.78 1.84 -10.08
N SER A 702 -16.00 2.31 -10.31
CA SER A 702 -16.27 3.66 -10.81
C SER A 702 -16.52 4.66 -9.69
N SER A 703 -17.02 4.21 -8.53
CA SER A 703 -17.39 5.14 -7.45
C SER A 703 -16.18 5.60 -6.62
N VAL A 704 -16.24 6.86 -6.19
CA VAL A 704 -15.27 7.45 -5.24
C VAL A 704 -15.18 6.62 -3.95
N ASN A 705 -16.31 6.08 -3.48
CA ASN A 705 -16.40 5.32 -2.25
C ASN A 705 -15.52 4.06 -2.28
N ILE A 706 -15.66 3.23 -3.31
CA ILE A 706 -14.87 2.01 -3.42
C ILE A 706 -13.43 2.35 -3.83
N ARG A 707 -13.25 3.24 -4.82
CA ARG A 707 -11.96 3.44 -5.45
C ARG A 707 -10.97 4.30 -4.67
N GLU A 708 -11.42 5.46 -4.20
CA GLU A 708 -10.56 6.45 -3.54
C GLU A 708 -10.67 6.36 -2.03
N ARG A 709 -11.89 6.16 -1.53
CA ARG A 709 -12.17 6.05 -0.10
C ARG A 709 -11.89 4.67 0.48
N LEU A 710 -11.69 3.66 -0.37
CA LEU A 710 -11.40 2.27 -0.03
C LEU A 710 -12.48 1.62 0.84
N ASP A 711 -13.74 1.96 0.58
CA ASP A 711 -14.89 1.42 1.30
C ASP A 711 -15.38 0.10 0.67
N PHE A 712 -14.52 -0.91 0.74
CA PHE A 712 -14.79 -2.27 0.27
C PHE A 712 -13.96 -3.31 1.01
N SER A 713 -14.31 -4.59 0.93
CA SER A 713 -13.45 -5.69 1.37
C SER A 713 -13.63 -6.91 0.46
N CYS A 714 -12.55 -7.67 0.28
CA CYS A 714 -12.57 -8.93 -0.45
C CYS A 714 -12.08 -10.07 0.46
N ALA A 715 -12.68 -11.25 0.35
CA ALA A 715 -12.41 -12.36 1.26
C ALA A 715 -12.61 -13.75 0.64
N LEU A 716 -11.90 -14.72 1.22
CA LEU A 716 -11.97 -16.15 0.91
C LEU A 716 -12.61 -16.92 2.05
N PHE A 717 -13.40 -17.92 1.69
CA PHE A 717 -14.16 -18.72 2.65
C PHE A 717 -14.03 -20.21 2.31
N ASP A 718 -14.00 -21.03 3.36
CA ASP A 718 -14.01 -22.48 3.23
C ASP A 718 -15.38 -23.02 2.76
N ALA A 719 -15.50 -24.34 2.60
CA ALA A 719 -16.73 -25.00 2.19
C ALA A 719 -17.92 -24.77 3.14
N ALA A 720 -17.66 -24.41 4.41
CA ALA A 720 -18.68 -24.09 5.40
C ALA A 720 -19.08 -22.60 5.42
N GLY A 721 -18.47 -21.78 4.55
CA GLY A 721 -18.66 -20.34 4.52
C GLY A 721 -17.96 -19.61 5.66
N SER A 722 -16.93 -20.22 6.28
CA SER A 722 -16.15 -19.58 7.34
C SER A 722 -15.00 -18.77 6.74
N LEU A 723 -14.78 -17.57 7.26
CA LEU A 723 -13.72 -16.68 6.78
C LEU A 723 -12.34 -17.32 6.98
N VAL A 724 -11.53 -17.36 5.91
CA VAL A 724 -10.15 -17.88 5.92
C VAL A 724 -9.13 -16.74 5.83
N ALA A 725 -9.30 -15.85 4.86
CA ALA A 725 -8.41 -14.73 4.58
C ALA A 725 -9.20 -13.55 3.98
N ASN A 726 -8.69 -12.32 4.13
CA ASN A 726 -9.32 -11.12 3.62
C ASN A 726 -8.29 -10.01 3.32
N ALA A 727 -8.60 -9.15 2.36
CA ALA A 727 -7.93 -7.86 2.18
C ALA A 727 -8.59 -6.85 3.13
N PRO A 728 -7.89 -6.40 4.18
CA PRO A 728 -8.52 -5.60 5.21
C PRO A 728 -8.50 -4.12 4.80
N HIS A 729 -9.67 -3.57 4.46
CA HIS A 729 -9.85 -2.12 4.33
C HIS A 729 -10.91 -1.60 5.30
N MET A 730 -12.05 -2.28 5.42
CA MET A 730 -13.12 -1.90 6.36
C MET A 730 -13.38 -3.00 7.40
N PRO A 731 -13.10 -2.77 8.70
CA PRO A 731 -13.26 -3.79 9.74
C PRO A 731 -14.66 -4.43 9.83
N VAL A 732 -15.72 -3.63 9.63
CA VAL A 732 -17.09 -4.11 9.78
C VAL A 732 -17.51 -5.15 8.72
N HIS A 733 -16.91 -5.11 7.52
CA HIS A 733 -17.17 -6.10 6.47
C HIS A 733 -16.67 -7.50 6.86
N LEU A 734 -15.57 -7.56 7.60
CA LEU A 734 -14.74 -8.75 7.70
C LEU A 734 -15.43 -9.81 8.57
N GLY A 735 -16.10 -9.41 9.65
CA GLY A 735 -16.88 -10.33 10.48
C GLY A 735 -18.30 -10.62 10.02
N SER A 736 -18.80 -9.96 8.97
CA SER A 736 -20.21 -10.07 8.56
C SER A 736 -20.42 -10.78 7.21
N MET A 737 -19.44 -10.80 6.30
CA MET A 737 -19.57 -11.49 5.00
C MET A 737 -19.77 -13.02 5.12
N GLY A 738 -19.25 -13.66 6.17
CA GLY A 738 -19.48 -15.10 6.39
C GLY A 738 -20.96 -15.43 6.61
N ASP A 739 -21.72 -14.54 7.25
CA ASP A 739 -23.17 -14.71 7.41
C ASP A 739 -23.88 -14.57 6.06
N SER A 740 -23.45 -13.64 5.20
CA SER A 740 -23.97 -13.51 3.83
C SER A 740 -23.85 -14.83 3.05
N ILE A 741 -22.69 -15.48 3.13
CA ILE A 741 -22.43 -16.75 2.45
C ILE A 741 -23.28 -17.87 3.03
N ARG A 742 -23.35 -17.98 4.36
CA ARG A 742 -24.19 -18.98 5.03
C ARG A 742 -25.67 -18.82 4.69
N THR A 743 -26.16 -17.59 4.49
CA THR A 743 -27.51 -17.34 3.97
C THR A 743 -27.70 -17.90 2.57
N ILE A 744 -26.77 -17.61 1.64
CA ILE A 744 -26.83 -18.16 0.27
C ILE A 744 -26.80 -19.70 0.33
N MET A 745 -25.93 -20.30 1.13
CA MET A 745 -25.87 -21.75 1.33
C MET A 745 -27.19 -22.31 1.89
N ALA A 746 -27.80 -21.66 2.87
CA ALA A 746 -29.06 -22.09 3.47
C ALA A 746 -30.26 -21.99 2.51
N ARG A 747 -30.18 -21.14 1.48
CA ARG A 747 -31.28 -20.93 0.50
C ARG A 747 -31.05 -21.64 -0.83
N ARG A 748 -29.80 -21.79 -1.28
CA ARG A 748 -29.40 -22.32 -2.60
C ARG A 748 -28.61 -23.63 -2.51
N GLY A 749 -28.16 -24.02 -1.33
CA GLY A 749 -27.34 -25.20 -1.12
C GLY A 749 -28.12 -26.50 -1.19
N ILE A 750 -27.45 -27.58 -0.79
CA ILE A 750 -28.02 -28.93 -0.77
C ILE A 750 -28.74 -29.15 0.56
N GLY A 751 -30.01 -29.55 0.49
CA GLY A 751 -30.84 -29.90 1.63
C GLY A 751 -30.44 -31.24 2.25
N ARG A 752 -31.06 -31.59 3.39
CA ARG A 752 -30.81 -32.88 4.08
C ARG A 752 -31.20 -34.10 3.25
N ASP A 753 -32.05 -33.92 2.24
CA ASP A 753 -32.50 -34.92 1.28
C ASP A 753 -31.56 -35.08 0.07
N GLY A 754 -30.44 -34.33 0.04
CA GLY A 754 -29.48 -34.37 -1.05
C GLY A 754 -29.92 -33.58 -2.29
N MET A 755 -31.06 -32.89 -2.23
CA MET A 755 -31.58 -32.08 -3.33
C MET A 755 -31.35 -30.58 -3.09
N PRO A 756 -31.25 -29.75 -4.14
CA PRO A 756 -31.16 -28.32 -3.97
C PRO A 756 -32.37 -27.71 -3.26
N ILE A 757 -32.14 -26.85 -2.26
CA ILE A 757 -33.19 -26.26 -1.42
C ILE A 757 -34.18 -25.41 -2.24
N ASP A 758 -33.69 -24.70 -3.26
CA ASP A 758 -34.50 -23.89 -4.18
C ASP A 758 -34.91 -24.62 -5.46
N GLY A 759 -34.58 -25.92 -5.57
CA GLY A 759 -34.79 -26.74 -6.77
C GLY A 759 -33.82 -26.50 -7.93
N ARG A 760 -33.00 -25.43 -7.91
CA ARG A 760 -31.99 -25.14 -8.96
C ARG A 760 -30.57 -25.49 -8.52
N GLY A 761 -30.25 -25.18 -7.27
CA GLY A 761 -28.92 -25.28 -6.71
C GLY A 761 -27.98 -24.19 -7.21
N MET A 762 -26.78 -24.20 -6.65
CA MET A 762 -25.65 -23.42 -7.16
C MET A 762 -25.01 -24.15 -8.33
N GLN A 763 -24.69 -23.42 -9.40
CA GLN A 763 -24.05 -23.93 -10.61
C GLN A 763 -22.68 -23.26 -10.81
N PRO A 764 -21.72 -23.94 -11.47
CA PRO A 764 -20.46 -23.31 -11.88
C PRO A 764 -20.70 -22.06 -12.73
N GLY A 765 -20.04 -20.96 -12.35
CA GLY A 765 -20.19 -19.66 -13.02
C GLY A 765 -21.37 -18.80 -12.53
N ASP A 766 -22.11 -19.27 -11.52
CA ASP A 766 -23.11 -18.42 -10.86
C ASP A 766 -22.45 -17.35 -9.98
N VAL A 767 -23.14 -16.22 -9.85
CA VAL A 767 -22.80 -15.18 -8.88
C VAL A 767 -24.08 -14.66 -8.24
N TYR A 768 -24.05 -14.46 -6.92
CA TYR A 768 -25.18 -13.98 -6.13
C TYR A 768 -24.88 -12.61 -5.53
N VAL A 769 -25.92 -11.80 -5.31
CA VAL A 769 -25.80 -10.51 -4.64
C VAL A 769 -26.82 -10.36 -3.51
N LEU A 770 -26.39 -9.75 -2.41
CA LEU A 770 -27.27 -9.37 -1.31
C LEU A 770 -26.75 -8.15 -0.52
N ASN A 771 -27.67 -7.36 0.02
CA ASN A 771 -27.42 -6.31 1.02
C ASN A 771 -28.41 -6.39 2.20
N ALA A 772 -29.35 -7.35 2.17
CA ALA A 772 -30.38 -7.53 3.17
C ALA A 772 -29.77 -7.67 4.59
N PRO A 773 -29.99 -6.71 5.51
CA PRO A 773 -29.27 -6.68 6.78
C PRO A 773 -29.60 -7.84 7.71
N TYR A 774 -30.83 -8.37 7.62
CA TYR A 774 -31.28 -9.51 8.43
C TYR A 774 -30.77 -10.86 7.92
N ASP A 775 -30.17 -10.89 6.73
CA ASP A 775 -29.69 -12.09 6.03
C ASP A 775 -28.17 -12.02 5.78
N GLY A 776 -27.44 -11.35 6.67
CA GLY A 776 -25.97 -11.25 6.66
C GLY A 776 -25.42 -9.96 6.04
N GLY A 777 -26.27 -9.04 5.58
CA GLY A 777 -25.87 -7.66 5.30
C GLY A 777 -25.55 -6.86 6.58
N THR A 778 -24.88 -5.72 6.42
CA THR A 778 -24.59 -4.76 7.51
C THR A 778 -25.59 -3.59 7.49
N HIS A 779 -25.75 -2.98 6.32
CA HIS A 779 -26.80 -2.01 5.96
C HIS A 779 -26.97 -2.02 4.43
N LEU A 780 -27.98 -1.35 3.88
CA LEU A 780 -28.29 -1.46 2.45
C LEU A 780 -27.19 -0.94 1.50
N PRO A 781 -26.44 0.13 1.81
CA PRO A 781 -25.34 0.58 0.95
C PRO A 781 -24.20 -0.44 0.80
N ASP A 782 -23.99 -1.33 1.77
CA ASP A 782 -22.95 -2.36 1.68
C ASP A 782 -23.46 -3.57 0.91
N VAL A 783 -23.18 -3.60 -0.39
CA VAL A 783 -23.63 -4.65 -1.30
C VAL A 783 -22.58 -5.78 -1.36
N THR A 784 -22.99 -7.01 -1.06
CA THR A 784 -22.11 -8.20 -1.07
C THR A 784 -22.35 -9.05 -2.30
N VAL A 785 -21.31 -9.27 -3.09
CA VAL A 785 -21.28 -10.19 -4.23
C VAL A 785 -20.55 -11.46 -3.81
N VAL A 786 -21.18 -12.62 -4.02
CA VAL A 786 -20.70 -13.95 -3.60
C VAL A 786 -20.61 -14.88 -4.82
N MET A 787 -19.46 -15.52 -4.99
CA MET A 787 -19.22 -16.50 -6.06
C MET A 787 -18.80 -17.85 -5.45
N PRO A 788 -19.60 -18.92 -5.64
CA PRO A 788 -19.19 -20.29 -5.30
C PRO A 788 -18.10 -20.79 -6.26
N VAL A 789 -17.11 -21.52 -5.72
CA VAL A 789 -15.96 -22.05 -6.48
C VAL A 789 -16.02 -23.58 -6.52
N PHE A 790 -16.07 -24.16 -7.72
CA PHE A 790 -16.21 -25.61 -7.93
C PHE A 790 -14.88 -26.23 -8.39
N VAL A 791 -14.41 -27.29 -7.72
CA VAL A 791 -13.18 -28.01 -8.08
C VAL A 791 -13.51 -29.47 -8.43
N GLY A 792 -13.85 -29.71 -9.69
CA GLY A 792 -14.05 -31.07 -10.22
C GLY A 792 -15.26 -31.87 -9.69
N GLY A 793 -16.18 -31.23 -8.94
CA GLY A 793 -17.41 -31.85 -8.42
C GLY A 793 -18.63 -30.92 -8.49
N ASP A 794 -19.79 -31.42 -8.04
CA ASP A 794 -21.10 -30.77 -8.16
C ASP A 794 -21.47 -29.88 -6.95
N VAL A 795 -20.58 -29.78 -5.96
CA VAL A 795 -20.73 -28.89 -4.80
C VAL A 795 -19.58 -27.89 -4.76
N PRO A 796 -19.83 -26.64 -4.32
CA PRO A 796 -18.77 -25.67 -4.13
C PRO A 796 -17.73 -26.20 -3.12
N ALA A 797 -16.46 -26.15 -3.49
CA ALA A 797 -15.34 -26.45 -2.60
C ALA A 797 -15.02 -25.25 -1.70
N TYR A 798 -15.20 -24.03 -2.22
CA TYR A 798 -14.88 -22.77 -1.55
C TYR A 798 -15.87 -21.67 -1.97
N TYR A 799 -15.80 -20.52 -1.32
CA TYR A 799 -16.49 -19.31 -1.74
C TYR A 799 -15.54 -18.12 -1.72
N VAL A 800 -15.80 -17.17 -2.61
CA VAL A 800 -15.14 -15.86 -2.62
C VAL A 800 -16.21 -14.77 -2.60
N ALA A 801 -15.93 -13.67 -1.89
CA ALA A 801 -16.86 -12.57 -1.80
C ALA A 801 -16.15 -11.21 -1.88
N ALA A 802 -16.88 -10.24 -2.43
CA ALA A 802 -16.51 -8.84 -2.47
C ALA A 802 -17.68 -8.00 -1.96
N ARG A 803 -17.45 -7.17 -0.95
CA ARG A 803 -18.43 -6.21 -0.43
C ARG A 803 -17.93 -4.80 -0.71
N GLY A 804 -18.79 -3.94 -1.25
CA GLY A 804 -18.47 -2.55 -1.54
C GLY A 804 -19.61 -1.63 -1.13
N HIS A 805 -19.26 -0.42 -0.68
CA HIS A 805 -20.23 0.58 -0.29
C HIS A 805 -20.69 1.40 -1.50
N HIS A 806 -21.94 1.22 -1.89
CA HIS A 806 -22.58 1.95 -2.98
C HIS A 806 -23.02 3.32 -2.49
N ALA A 807 -22.62 4.39 -3.19
CA ALA A 807 -22.91 5.77 -2.76
C ALA A 807 -24.42 6.08 -2.68
N ASP A 808 -25.25 5.44 -3.50
CA ASP A 808 -26.71 5.53 -3.42
C ASP A 808 -27.32 4.20 -3.93
N ILE A 809 -28.13 3.55 -3.11
CA ILE A 809 -28.95 2.38 -3.42
C ILE A 809 -30.46 2.72 -3.29
N GLY A 810 -30.80 4.01 -3.33
CA GLY A 810 -32.15 4.55 -3.13
C GLY A 810 -32.38 5.10 -1.72
N GLY A 811 -33.64 5.12 -1.29
CA GLY A 811 -34.06 5.59 0.04
C GLY A 811 -34.58 7.03 0.07
N ILE A 812 -35.13 7.47 1.20
CA ILE A 812 -35.84 8.76 1.31
C ILE A 812 -34.94 10.00 1.18
N THR A 813 -33.63 9.86 1.40
CA THR A 813 -32.64 10.93 1.22
C THR A 813 -31.54 10.51 0.25
N PRO A 814 -30.94 11.46 -0.50
CA PRO A 814 -29.74 11.19 -1.29
C PRO A 814 -28.58 10.64 -0.44
N GLY A 815 -27.80 9.70 -0.99
CA GLY A 815 -26.63 9.14 -0.32
C GLY A 815 -26.92 7.92 0.56
N SER A 816 -28.16 7.41 0.55
CA SER A 816 -28.62 6.19 1.23
C SER A 816 -28.29 6.03 2.73
N MET A 817 -28.09 7.16 3.43
CA MET A 817 -27.93 7.21 4.89
C MET A 817 -28.99 8.15 5.53
N PRO A 818 -30.30 7.84 5.44
CA PRO A 818 -31.35 8.72 5.96
C PRO A 818 -31.30 8.82 7.49
N PRO A 819 -31.05 10.00 8.08
CA PRO A 819 -30.91 10.13 9.54
C PRO A 819 -32.17 9.79 10.35
N GLY A 820 -33.34 9.85 9.71
CA GLY A 820 -34.65 9.69 10.36
C GLY A 820 -35.44 8.46 9.91
N SER A 821 -34.81 7.47 9.26
CA SER A 821 -35.53 6.25 8.85
C SER A 821 -36.06 5.47 10.06
N VAL A 822 -37.27 4.95 9.92
CA VAL A 822 -37.97 4.11 10.91
C VAL A 822 -38.22 2.69 10.42
N SER A 823 -38.18 2.46 9.10
CA SER A 823 -38.14 1.12 8.52
C SER A 823 -37.06 0.98 7.44
N VAL A 824 -36.60 -0.24 7.23
CA VAL A 824 -35.52 -0.56 6.27
C VAL A 824 -35.88 -0.19 4.83
N GLU A 825 -37.16 -0.22 4.49
CA GLU A 825 -37.66 0.16 3.16
C GLU A 825 -37.38 1.65 2.86
N GLU A 826 -37.33 2.51 3.88
CA GLU A 826 -36.98 3.93 3.72
C GLU A 826 -35.48 4.16 3.43
N GLU A 827 -34.65 3.13 3.63
CA GLU A 827 -33.19 3.20 3.49
C GLU A 827 -32.72 2.92 2.06
N GLY A 828 -33.53 2.22 1.25
CA GLY A 828 -33.22 1.92 -0.15
C GLY A 828 -33.67 0.55 -0.63
N VAL A 829 -33.10 0.12 -1.75
CA VAL A 829 -33.43 -1.15 -2.40
C VAL A 829 -32.80 -2.32 -1.64
N ILE A 830 -33.63 -3.30 -1.30
CA ILE A 830 -33.22 -4.54 -0.62
C ILE A 830 -32.94 -5.61 -1.68
N LEU A 831 -31.70 -6.10 -1.69
CA LEU A 831 -31.20 -7.22 -2.45
C LEU A 831 -31.08 -8.41 -1.49
N ASP A 832 -31.93 -9.41 -1.67
CA ASP A 832 -31.94 -10.62 -0.84
C ASP A 832 -31.76 -11.87 -1.71
N ASN A 833 -30.53 -12.41 -1.74
CA ASN A 833 -30.19 -13.63 -2.47
C ASN A 833 -30.57 -13.59 -3.97
N VAL A 834 -30.18 -12.51 -4.64
CA VAL A 834 -30.48 -12.28 -6.07
C VAL A 834 -29.42 -12.98 -6.92
N LEU A 835 -29.85 -13.70 -7.97
CA LEU A 835 -28.94 -14.27 -8.96
C LEU A 835 -28.44 -13.15 -9.88
N LEU A 836 -27.17 -12.76 -9.71
CA LEU A 836 -26.54 -11.67 -10.44
C LEU A 836 -25.96 -12.15 -11.78
N VAL A 837 -25.36 -13.35 -11.79
CA VAL A 837 -24.82 -14.00 -13.00
C VAL A 837 -25.35 -15.43 -13.05
N ASP A 838 -25.98 -15.82 -14.17
CA ASP A 838 -26.37 -17.21 -14.45
C ASP A 838 -25.32 -17.86 -15.36
N ARG A 839 -24.54 -18.80 -14.82
CA ARG A 839 -23.55 -19.59 -15.59
C ARG A 839 -22.68 -18.72 -16.53
N GLY A 840 -22.11 -17.64 -15.98
CA GLY A 840 -21.25 -16.70 -16.71
C GLY A 840 -21.97 -15.60 -17.50
N THR A 841 -23.31 -15.56 -17.52
CA THR A 841 -24.08 -14.49 -18.18
C THR A 841 -24.62 -13.49 -17.15
N PHE A 842 -24.25 -12.21 -17.28
CA PHE A 842 -24.70 -11.16 -16.37
C PHE A 842 -26.20 -10.85 -16.56
N CYS A 843 -27.00 -10.96 -15.49
CA CYS A 843 -28.44 -10.70 -15.48
C CYS A 843 -28.77 -9.19 -15.40
N GLU A 844 -28.16 -8.38 -16.26
CA GLU A 844 -28.18 -6.91 -16.16
C GLU A 844 -29.60 -6.32 -16.19
N SER A 845 -30.46 -6.78 -17.11
CA SER A 845 -31.82 -6.27 -17.27
C SER A 845 -32.66 -6.45 -15.99
N ASP A 846 -32.56 -7.61 -15.35
CA ASP A 846 -33.28 -7.93 -14.12
C ASP A 846 -32.75 -7.11 -12.95
N MET A 847 -31.43 -6.94 -12.87
CA MET A 847 -30.78 -6.13 -11.86
C MET A 847 -31.17 -4.64 -11.97
N ARG A 848 -31.18 -4.09 -13.19
CA ARG A 848 -31.65 -2.71 -13.44
C ARG A 848 -33.11 -2.54 -13.05
N ALA A 849 -33.97 -3.49 -13.39
CA ALA A 849 -35.38 -3.45 -13.01
C ALA A 849 -35.55 -3.45 -11.48
N LEU A 850 -34.75 -4.25 -10.76
CA LEU A 850 -34.78 -4.32 -9.30
C LEU A 850 -34.28 -3.00 -8.66
N LEU A 851 -33.20 -2.41 -9.15
CA LEU A 851 -32.70 -1.10 -8.68
C LEU A 851 -33.67 0.06 -8.97
N ALA A 852 -34.45 -0.06 -10.04
CA ALA A 852 -35.52 0.88 -10.39
C ALA A 852 -36.85 0.61 -9.67
N SER A 853 -36.90 -0.42 -8.81
CA SER A 853 -38.13 -0.83 -8.13
C SER A 853 -38.34 -0.14 -6.78
N GLY A 854 -39.52 -0.35 -6.21
CA GLY A 854 -39.87 0.17 -4.89
C GLY A 854 -40.25 1.65 -4.87
N PRO A 855 -40.64 2.18 -3.70
CA PRO A 855 -41.06 3.57 -3.52
C PRO A 855 -39.91 4.57 -3.63
N TRP A 856 -38.68 4.16 -3.34
CA TRP A 856 -37.47 5.00 -3.38
C TRP A 856 -36.34 4.29 -4.12
N PRO A 857 -36.41 4.22 -5.47
CA PRO A 857 -35.42 3.51 -6.28
C PRO A 857 -34.04 4.18 -6.22
N ALA A 858 -33.01 3.45 -6.65
CA ALA A 858 -31.67 3.97 -6.76
C ALA A 858 -31.59 5.16 -7.74
N ARG A 859 -30.87 6.22 -7.36
CA ARG A 859 -30.80 7.45 -8.16
C ARG A 859 -29.80 7.36 -9.31
N ASN A 860 -28.79 6.50 -9.20
CA ASN A 860 -27.73 6.33 -10.19
C ASN A 860 -27.46 4.86 -10.49
N ILE A 861 -28.40 4.24 -11.21
CA ILE A 861 -28.37 2.80 -11.54
C ILE A 861 -27.14 2.44 -12.37
N ASP A 862 -26.69 3.30 -13.28
CA ASP A 862 -25.52 3.02 -14.12
C ASP A 862 -24.24 2.87 -13.27
N GLN A 863 -24.07 3.75 -12.28
CA GLN A 863 -23.00 3.65 -11.30
C GLN A 863 -23.11 2.36 -10.48
N ASN A 864 -24.31 1.99 -10.03
CA ASN A 864 -24.52 0.74 -9.29
C ASN A 864 -24.15 -0.50 -10.13
N ILE A 865 -24.52 -0.54 -11.41
CA ILE A 865 -24.20 -1.65 -12.32
C ILE A 865 -22.69 -1.73 -12.58
N ALA A 866 -22.03 -0.58 -12.73
CA ALA A 866 -20.58 -0.54 -12.91
C ALA A 866 -19.83 -1.05 -11.66
N ASP A 867 -20.24 -0.65 -10.45
CA ASP A 867 -19.64 -1.15 -9.21
C ASP A 867 -19.93 -2.66 -8.98
N LEU A 868 -21.13 -3.15 -9.30
CA LEU A 868 -21.45 -4.58 -9.28
C LEU A 868 -20.56 -5.38 -10.24
N THR A 869 -20.30 -4.84 -11.44
CA THR A 869 -19.43 -5.47 -12.43
C THR A 869 -17.99 -5.55 -11.92
N ALA A 870 -17.50 -4.50 -11.26
CA ALA A 870 -16.19 -4.49 -10.60
C ALA A 870 -16.09 -5.56 -9.50
N GLN A 871 -17.13 -5.72 -8.68
CA GLN A 871 -17.19 -6.78 -7.65
C GLN A 871 -17.22 -8.19 -8.26
N ILE A 872 -17.94 -8.41 -9.37
CA ILE A 872 -17.92 -9.69 -10.10
C ILE A 872 -16.49 -10.00 -10.58
N ALA A 873 -15.80 -9.02 -11.16
CA ALA A 873 -14.43 -9.18 -11.66
C ALA A 873 -13.45 -9.56 -10.53
N ALA A 874 -13.59 -8.92 -9.36
CA ALA A 874 -12.81 -9.26 -8.17
C ALA A 874 -13.06 -10.72 -7.71
N CYS A 875 -14.33 -11.14 -7.63
CA CYS A 875 -14.68 -12.53 -7.30
C CYS A 875 -14.15 -13.53 -8.34
N ALA A 876 -14.26 -13.23 -9.63
CA ALA A 876 -13.74 -14.09 -10.70
C ALA A 876 -12.22 -14.29 -10.56
N ARG A 877 -11.48 -13.23 -10.20
CA ARG A 877 -10.03 -13.32 -9.93
C ARG A 877 -9.72 -14.28 -8.79
N GLY A 878 -10.41 -14.13 -7.66
CA GLY A 878 -10.23 -15.02 -6.51
C GLY A 878 -10.55 -16.49 -6.82
N SER A 879 -11.62 -16.72 -7.59
CA SER A 879 -12.02 -18.06 -8.05
C SER A 879 -10.93 -18.73 -8.90
N GLN A 880 -10.36 -18.00 -9.86
CA GLN A 880 -9.30 -18.52 -10.73
C GLN A 880 -8.05 -18.93 -9.96
N GLU A 881 -7.61 -18.12 -8.99
CA GLU A 881 -6.43 -18.47 -8.18
C GLU A 881 -6.69 -19.65 -7.24
N LEU A 882 -7.89 -19.75 -6.66
CA LEU A 882 -8.28 -20.92 -5.86
C LEU A 882 -8.26 -22.20 -6.72
N LEU A 883 -8.79 -22.16 -7.94
CA LEU A 883 -8.71 -23.27 -8.89
C LEU A 883 -7.26 -23.66 -9.20
N ARG A 884 -6.39 -22.66 -9.42
CA ARG A 884 -4.97 -22.88 -9.70
C ARG A 884 -4.26 -23.57 -8.54
N ILE A 885 -4.40 -23.07 -7.31
CA ILE A 885 -3.73 -23.70 -6.15
C ILE A 885 -4.33 -25.08 -5.83
N SER A 886 -5.62 -25.32 -6.10
CA SER A 886 -6.21 -26.64 -5.95
C SER A 886 -5.67 -27.65 -6.97
N ASN A 887 -5.33 -27.20 -8.19
CA ASN A 887 -4.66 -28.05 -9.17
C ASN A 887 -3.21 -28.36 -8.76
N ASP A 888 -2.51 -27.39 -8.17
CA ASP A 888 -1.10 -27.55 -7.77
C ASP A 888 -0.92 -28.41 -6.51
N TYR A 889 -1.75 -28.20 -5.47
CA TYR A 889 -1.60 -28.83 -4.15
C TYR A 889 -2.66 -29.91 -3.84
N GLY A 890 -3.70 -30.02 -4.66
CA GLY A 890 -4.86 -30.88 -4.42
C GLY A 890 -5.91 -30.24 -3.52
N VAL A 891 -7.19 -30.45 -3.84
CA VAL A 891 -8.35 -29.88 -3.13
C VAL A 891 -8.37 -30.22 -1.64
N ALA A 892 -7.98 -31.46 -1.27
CA ALA A 892 -7.97 -31.93 0.11
C ALA A 892 -6.91 -31.22 0.95
N THR A 893 -5.72 -31.01 0.39
CA THR A 893 -4.63 -30.26 1.04
C THR A 893 -5.04 -28.81 1.24
N VAL A 894 -5.58 -28.15 0.20
CA VAL A 894 -6.02 -26.75 0.30
C VAL A 894 -7.09 -26.60 1.39
N ALA A 895 -8.10 -27.49 1.40
CA ALA A 895 -9.15 -27.46 2.41
C ALA A 895 -8.62 -27.70 3.85
N ALA A 896 -7.70 -28.66 4.03
CA ALA A 896 -7.07 -28.92 5.33
C ALA A 896 -6.30 -27.68 5.84
N TYR A 897 -5.53 -27.03 4.96
CA TYR A 897 -4.74 -25.86 5.34
C TYR A 897 -5.59 -24.59 5.56
N MET A 898 -6.74 -24.46 4.90
CA MET A 898 -7.74 -23.44 5.29
C MET A 898 -8.19 -23.66 6.76
N GLY A 899 -8.43 -24.92 7.13
CA GLY A 899 -8.75 -25.29 8.52
C GLY A 899 -7.61 -24.99 9.49
N HIS A 900 -6.38 -25.41 9.17
CA HIS A 900 -5.21 -25.18 10.04
C HIS A 900 -4.90 -23.69 10.26
N VAL A 901 -5.10 -22.84 9.25
CA VAL A 901 -4.97 -21.37 9.39
C VAL A 901 -6.02 -20.81 10.37
N GLN A 902 -7.23 -21.36 10.39
CA GLN A 902 -8.24 -20.99 11.39
C GLN A 902 -7.90 -21.54 12.78
N ASP A 903 -7.45 -22.79 12.89
CA ASP A 903 -7.10 -23.42 14.18
C ASP A 903 -5.93 -22.71 14.86
N GLN A 904 -5.01 -22.15 14.08
CA GLN A 904 -3.96 -21.27 14.57
C GLN A 904 -4.53 -19.98 15.19
N ALA A 905 -5.46 -19.33 14.50
CA ALA A 905 -6.08 -18.11 15.01
C ALA A 905 -6.89 -18.39 16.29
N GLU A 906 -7.59 -19.52 16.34
CA GLU A 906 -8.22 -20.02 17.55
C GLU A 906 -7.19 -20.19 18.69
N SER A 907 -6.07 -20.84 18.43
CA SER A 907 -5.02 -21.08 19.42
C SER A 907 -4.46 -19.77 20.00
N ALA A 908 -4.26 -18.75 19.15
CA ALA A 908 -3.83 -17.42 19.59
C ALA A 908 -4.86 -16.75 20.50
N VAL A 909 -6.15 -16.84 20.17
CA VAL A 909 -7.23 -16.31 21.02
C VAL A 909 -7.33 -17.06 22.34
N ARG A 910 -7.18 -18.39 22.35
CA ARG A 910 -7.17 -19.18 23.60
C ARG A 910 -6.04 -18.73 24.54
N ARG A 911 -4.83 -18.45 24.00
CA ARG A 911 -3.71 -17.89 24.79
C ARG A 911 -4.01 -16.47 25.29
N LEU A 912 -4.61 -15.63 24.46
CA LEU A 912 -5.03 -14.29 24.84
C LEU A 912 -6.01 -14.32 26.03
N ILE A 913 -7.03 -15.17 25.98
CA ILE A 913 -8.06 -15.29 27.01
C ILE A 913 -7.46 -15.56 28.39
N GLY A 914 -6.38 -16.36 28.48
CA GLY A 914 -5.68 -16.61 29.73
C GLY A 914 -5.03 -15.38 30.40
N ARG A 915 -4.94 -14.25 29.70
CA ARG A 915 -4.35 -12.98 30.19
C ARG A 915 -5.40 -11.88 30.43
N LEU A 916 -6.65 -12.13 30.06
CA LEU A 916 -7.74 -11.17 30.24
C LEU A 916 -8.44 -11.39 31.60
N SER A 917 -9.25 -10.43 32.00
CA SER A 917 -10.11 -10.51 33.18
C SER A 917 -11.58 -10.36 32.79
N ASP A 918 -12.46 -10.93 33.61
CA ASP A 918 -13.90 -10.73 33.48
C ASP A 918 -14.23 -9.24 33.56
N GLY A 919 -15.28 -8.85 32.82
CA GLY A 919 -15.60 -7.46 32.61
C GLY A 919 -17.09 -7.23 32.42
N HIS A 920 -17.55 -6.05 32.82
CA HIS A 920 -18.90 -5.60 32.58
C HIS A 920 -18.89 -4.11 32.26
N PHE A 921 -19.64 -3.70 31.24
CA PHE A 921 -19.76 -2.30 30.88
C PHE A 921 -21.15 -1.98 30.30
N THR A 922 -21.65 -0.81 30.65
CA THR A 922 -22.90 -0.27 30.12
C THR A 922 -22.61 1.11 29.54
N TYR A 923 -22.87 1.27 28.24
CA TYR A 923 -22.65 2.52 27.55
C TYR A 923 -23.94 3.07 26.95
N ALA A 924 -24.32 4.28 27.39
CA ALA A 924 -25.46 5.01 26.86
C ALA A 924 -25.15 5.70 25.52
N MET A 925 -26.16 5.91 24.69
CA MET A 925 -26.13 6.66 23.43
C MET A 925 -26.92 7.97 23.58
N ASP A 926 -26.72 8.93 22.67
CA ASP A 926 -27.40 10.23 22.74
C ASP A 926 -28.94 10.14 22.64
N ASN A 927 -29.47 9.08 22.02
CA ASN A 927 -30.91 8.82 21.91
C ASN A 927 -31.50 8.12 23.15
N GLY A 928 -30.69 7.89 24.19
CA GLY A 928 -31.09 7.23 25.43
C GLY A 928 -31.03 5.70 25.42
N ALA A 929 -30.73 5.07 24.27
CA ALA A 929 -30.47 3.64 24.22
C ALA A 929 -29.17 3.28 24.96
N ILE A 930 -29.11 2.05 25.45
CA ILE A 930 -27.93 1.49 26.13
C ILE A 930 -27.46 0.22 25.44
N VAL A 931 -26.14 0.10 25.31
CA VAL A 931 -25.45 -1.15 25.00
C VAL A 931 -24.82 -1.64 26.30
N GLN A 932 -25.17 -2.86 26.69
CA GLN A 932 -24.62 -3.52 27.87
C GLN A 932 -23.90 -4.78 27.42
N VAL A 933 -22.68 -4.99 27.90
CA VAL A 933 -21.90 -6.18 27.62
C VAL A 933 -21.24 -6.72 28.87
N THR A 934 -21.29 -8.04 29.02
CA THR A 934 -20.55 -8.78 30.05
C THR A 934 -19.63 -9.76 29.35
N VAL A 935 -18.34 -9.71 29.68
CA VAL A 935 -17.33 -10.65 29.19
C VAL A 935 -16.97 -11.58 30.34
N GLN A 936 -17.24 -12.87 30.16
CA GLN A 936 -16.94 -13.93 31.13
C GLN A 936 -15.92 -14.88 30.52
N LEU A 937 -14.81 -15.10 31.21
CA LEU A 937 -13.70 -15.91 30.73
C LEU A 937 -13.72 -17.26 31.44
N ASP A 938 -13.53 -18.33 30.67
CA ASP A 938 -13.26 -19.66 31.19
C ASP A 938 -11.79 -19.99 30.94
N GLN A 939 -10.98 -19.79 31.98
CA GLN A 939 -9.54 -20.05 31.92
C GLN A 939 -9.20 -21.55 31.78
N GLY A 940 -10.12 -22.45 32.15
CA GLY A 940 -9.89 -23.90 32.10
C GLY A 940 -9.88 -24.46 30.69
N ASN A 941 -10.74 -23.92 29.82
CA ASN A 941 -10.80 -24.28 28.40
C ASN A 941 -10.25 -23.18 27.47
N GLY A 942 -9.88 -22.01 28.00
CA GLY A 942 -9.44 -20.86 27.20
C GLY A 942 -10.55 -20.31 26.30
N SER A 943 -11.79 -20.28 26.78
CA SER A 943 -12.95 -19.74 26.05
C SER A 943 -13.53 -18.49 26.73
N ALA A 944 -14.34 -17.74 26.00
CA ALA A 944 -15.01 -16.56 26.53
C ALA A 944 -16.49 -16.53 26.13
N THR A 945 -17.34 -16.02 27.01
CA THR A 945 -18.73 -15.67 26.70
C THR A 945 -18.85 -14.16 26.69
N VAL A 946 -19.29 -13.61 25.56
CA VAL A 946 -19.60 -12.18 25.38
C VAL A 946 -21.12 -12.05 25.32
N ASP A 947 -21.70 -11.58 26.42
CA ASP A 947 -23.16 -11.51 26.62
C ASP A 947 -23.66 -10.06 26.56
N PHE A 948 -24.50 -9.78 25.57
CA PHE A 948 -25.14 -8.47 25.37
C PHE A 948 -26.51 -8.34 26.06
N THR A 949 -26.88 -9.29 26.92
CA THR A 949 -28.11 -9.23 27.72
C THR A 949 -28.13 -7.98 28.60
N GLY A 950 -29.24 -7.23 28.52
CA GLY A 950 -29.41 -5.92 29.15
C GLY A 950 -29.28 -4.74 28.19
N SER A 951 -28.78 -4.97 26.97
CA SER A 951 -28.88 -3.98 25.88
C SER A 951 -30.34 -3.65 25.56
N SER A 952 -30.59 -2.44 25.06
CA SER A 952 -31.96 -1.97 24.83
C SER A 952 -32.75 -2.85 23.86
N ALA A 953 -34.07 -2.88 24.05
CA ALA A 953 -34.99 -3.47 23.08
C ALA A 953 -34.83 -2.78 21.70
N GLN A 954 -35.31 -3.45 20.64
CA GLN A 954 -35.36 -2.88 19.30
C GLN A 954 -35.96 -1.46 19.33
N LEU A 955 -35.25 -0.54 18.68
CA LEU A 955 -35.61 0.87 18.61
C LEU A 955 -36.55 1.11 17.43
N SER A 956 -37.34 2.17 17.52
CA SER A 956 -38.22 2.63 16.43
C SER A 956 -37.49 3.38 15.31
N GLY A 957 -36.25 3.80 15.53
CA GLY A 957 -35.41 4.46 14.54
C GLY A 957 -34.31 3.55 14.01
N ASN A 958 -33.35 4.13 13.29
CA ASN A 958 -32.34 3.39 12.53
C ASN A 958 -31.07 2.97 13.27
N PHE A 959 -30.99 3.20 14.59
CA PHE A 959 -29.86 2.80 15.45
C PHE A 959 -29.83 1.30 15.79
N ASN A 960 -30.69 0.49 15.16
CA ASN A 960 -30.62 -0.95 15.32
C ASN A 960 -29.44 -1.51 14.51
N ALA A 961 -28.62 -2.37 15.10
CA ALA A 961 -27.53 -3.07 14.43
C ALA A 961 -27.91 -4.55 14.22
N PRO A 962 -27.76 -5.11 13.01
CA PRO A 962 -27.87 -6.54 12.79
C PRO A 962 -26.85 -7.33 13.63
N ALA A 963 -27.17 -8.59 13.96
CA ALA A 963 -26.27 -9.44 14.75
C ALA A 963 -24.90 -9.67 14.07
N SER A 964 -24.86 -9.60 12.72
CA SER A 964 -23.62 -9.66 11.93
C SER A 964 -22.66 -8.51 12.25
N VAL A 965 -23.18 -7.31 12.55
CA VAL A 965 -22.39 -6.14 12.98
C VAL A 965 -21.80 -6.38 14.38
N VAL A 966 -22.58 -6.95 15.30
CA VAL A 966 -22.11 -7.29 16.65
C VAL A 966 -20.98 -8.33 16.58
N ARG A 967 -21.17 -9.37 15.76
CA ARG A 967 -20.16 -10.39 15.50
C ARG A 967 -18.86 -9.77 14.96
N ALA A 968 -18.96 -8.84 14.02
CA ALA A 968 -17.80 -8.13 13.48
C ALA A 968 -17.08 -7.25 14.53
N ALA A 969 -17.83 -6.56 15.39
CA ALA A 969 -17.25 -5.78 16.48
C ALA A 969 -16.48 -6.67 17.48
N VAL A 970 -17.04 -7.82 17.86
CA VAL A 970 -16.35 -8.80 18.73
C VAL A 970 -15.08 -9.32 18.07
N LEU A 971 -15.16 -9.75 16.80
CA LEU A 971 -13.98 -10.22 16.05
C LEU A 971 -12.88 -9.17 16.01
N TYR A 972 -13.24 -7.91 15.71
CA TYR A 972 -12.31 -6.80 15.66
C TYR A 972 -11.62 -6.57 17.01
N VAL A 973 -12.38 -6.47 18.11
CA VAL A 973 -11.80 -6.25 19.45
C VAL A 973 -10.84 -7.38 19.80
N VAL A 974 -11.25 -8.63 19.61
CA VAL A 974 -10.39 -9.80 19.85
C VAL A 974 -9.11 -9.72 19.03
N ARG A 975 -9.20 -9.35 17.73
CA ARG A 975 -8.02 -9.20 16.89
C ARG A 975 -7.08 -8.09 17.37
N THR A 976 -7.61 -6.95 17.83
CA THR A 976 -6.79 -5.81 18.33
C THR A 976 -6.05 -6.10 19.64
N LEU A 977 -6.46 -7.15 20.35
CA LEU A 977 -5.81 -7.61 21.59
C LEU A 977 -4.70 -8.64 21.32
N ILE A 978 -4.59 -9.15 20.10
CA ILE A 978 -3.53 -10.07 19.69
C ILE A 978 -2.39 -9.25 19.09
N ASP A 979 -1.28 -9.14 19.83
CA ASP A 979 -0.06 -8.45 19.34
C ASP A 979 0.68 -9.28 18.27
N GLU A 980 0.35 -10.57 18.13
CA GLU A 980 0.92 -11.46 17.11
C GLU A 980 0.35 -11.16 15.71
N ALA A 981 1.17 -11.36 14.67
CA ALA A 981 0.73 -11.38 13.27
C ALA A 981 -0.12 -12.63 12.98
N VAL A 982 -1.39 -12.57 13.34
CA VAL A 982 -2.41 -13.59 13.05
C VAL A 982 -3.37 -13.04 11.99
N PRO A 983 -3.60 -13.76 10.87
CA PRO A 983 -4.62 -13.38 9.90
C PRO A 983 -5.98 -13.30 10.58
N MET A 984 -6.74 -12.23 10.33
CA MET A 984 -8.08 -12.14 10.89
C MET A 984 -9.03 -13.08 10.13
N ASN A 985 -9.55 -14.08 10.83
CA ASN A 985 -10.39 -15.12 10.26
C ASN A 985 -11.39 -15.66 11.31
N ASP A 986 -12.30 -16.54 10.90
CA ASP A 986 -13.36 -17.05 11.78
C ASP A 986 -12.82 -17.94 12.92
N GLY A 987 -11.57 -18.41 12.82
CA GLY A 987 -10.85 -19.09 13.90
C GLY A 987 -10.77 -18.26 15.18
N CYS A 988 -10.67 -16.92 15.06
CA CYS A 988 -10.66 -16.03 16.21
C CYS A 988 -11.94 -16.08 17.05
N LEU A 989 -13.07 -16.50 16.45
CA LEU A 989 -14.36 -16.59 17.12
C LEU A 989 -14.70 -18.01 17.61
N LYS A 990 -13.99 -19.05 17.16
CA LYS A 990 -14.23 -20.44 17.61
C LYS A 990 -14.26 -20.61 19.14
N PRO A 991 -13.37 -19.96 19.94
CA PRO A 991 -13.41 -20.07 21.39
C PRO A 991 -14.36 -19.05 22.07
N ILE A 992 -15.17 -18.31 21.30
CA ILE A 992 -16.00 -17.22 21.80
C ILE A 992 -17.48 -17.50 21.56
N THR A 993 -18.25 -17.56 22.64
CA THR A 993 -19.71 -17.61 22.59
C THR A 993 -20.26 -16.19 22.63
N ILE A 994 -20.99 -15.78 21.58
CA ILE A 994 -21.63 -14.46 21.51
C ILE A 994 -23.13 -14.62 21.77
N ILE A 995 -23.64 -13.98 22.82
CA ILE A 995 -25.06 -13.98 23.17
C ILE A 995 -25.65 -12.62 22.85
N VAL A 996 -26.57 -12.59 21.87
CA VAL A 996 -27.31 -11.39 21.48
C VAL A 996 -28.83 -11.68 21.56
N PRO A 997 -29.55 -11.04 22.50
CA PRO A 997 -30.99 -11.27 22.67
C PRO A 997 -31.77 -10.90 21.39
N GLU A 998 -32.62 -11.81 20.93
CA GLU A 998 -33.49 -11.57 19.77
C GLU A 998 -34.52 -10.47 20.07
N GLY A 999 -34.73 -9.54 19.13
CA GLY A 999 -35.63 -8.39 19.32
C GLY A 999 -35.01 -7.28 20.18
N SER A 1000 -33.71 -7.37 20.50
CA SER A 1000 -32.93 -6.22 20.98
C SER A 1000 -32.52 -5.31 19.83
N MET A 1001 -32.02 -4.11 20.15
CA MET A 1001 -31.44 -3.21 19.16
C MET A 1001 -30.21 -3.79 18.46
N LEU A 1002 -29.59 -4.85 19.01
CA LEU A 1002 -28.42 -5.52 18.47
C LEU A 1002 -28.76 -6.80 17.68
N ARG A 1003 -30.05 -7.17 17.64
CA ARG A 1003 -30.59 -8.25 16.81
C ARG A 1003 -32.05 -7.93 16.46
N PRO A 1004 -32.28 -6.86 15.67
CA PRO A 1004 -33.61 -6.42 15.30
C PRO A 1004 -34.30 -7.41 14.38
N ARG A 1005 -35.63 -7.33 14.35
CA ARG A 1005 -36.50 -8.03 13.41
C ARG A 1005 -36.92 -7.08 12.29
N HIS A 1006 -37.07 -7.63 11.09
CA HIS A 1006 -37.71 -6.93 9.97
C HIS A 1006 -39.09 -6.35 10.40
N PRO A 1007 -39.44 -5.11 10.04
CA PRO A 1007 -38.78 -4.19 9.09
C PRO A 1007 -37.93 -3.07 9.74
N ALA A 1008 -37.38 -3.26 10.94
CA ALA A 1008 -36.69 -2.17 11.66
C ALA A 1008 -35.54 -1.53 10.88
N ALA A 1009 -35.51 -0.21 10.76
CA ALA A 1009 -34.39 0.52 10.16
C ALA A 1009 -33.04 0.21 10.84
N VAL A 1010 -31.94 0.15 10.07
CA VAL A 1010 -30.62 -0.29 10.56
C VAL A 1010 -29.43 0.54 10.09
N VAL A 1011 -29.61 1.55 9.24
CA VAL A 1011 -28.47 2.24 8.61
C VAL A 1011 -27.49 2.84 9.63
N ALA A 1012 -28.00 3.32 10.78
CA ALA A 1012 -27.15 3.83 11.86
C ALA A 1012 -26.54 2.74 12.74
N GLY A 1013 -27.07 1.52 12.68
CA GLY A 1013 -26.50 0.35 13.33
C GLY A 1013 -25.07 0.08 12.91
N ASN A 1014 -24.80 0.15 11.61
CA ASN A 1014 -23.48 -0.12 11.03
C ASN A 1014 -22.45 0.96 11.38
N VAL A 1015 -22.86 2.22 11.46
CA VAL A 1015 -21.92 3.35 11.53
C VAL A 1015 -21.87 4.07 12.89
N GLU A 1016 -22.90 3.94 13.72
CA GLU A 1016 -22.96 4.53 15.05
C GLU A 1016 -23.00 3.45 16.14
N THR A 1017 -23.95 2.53 16.08
CA THR A 1017 -24.10 1.50 17.13
C THR A 1017 -22.89 0.55 17.19
N SER A 1018 -22.31 0.22 16.05
CA SER A 1018 -21.09 -0.60 15.96
C SER A 1018 -19.89 0.02 16.71
N GLN A 1019 -19.76 1.35 16.66
CA GLN A 1019 -18.74 2.10 17.40
C GLN A 1019 -18.98 1.95 18.91
N VAL A 1020 -20.23 2.10 19.34
CA VAL A 1020 -20.62 1.96 20.76
C VAL A 1020 -20.42 0.54 21.28
N VAL A 1021 -20.74 -0.49 20.49
CA VAL A 1021 -20.47 -1.89 20.83
C VAL A 1021 -18.99 -2.12 21.03
N THR A 1022 -18.16 -1.57 20.15
CA THR A 1022 -16.69 -1.69 20.23
C THR A 1022 -16.14 -0.99 21.47
N ASP A 1023 -16.53 0.26 21.71
CA ASP A 1023 -16.17 1.02 22.91
C ASP A 1023 -16.62 0.30 24.18
N ALA A 1024 -17.83 -0.27 24.22
CA ALA A 1024 -18.34 -1.00 25.38
C ALA A 1024 -17.53 -2.28 25.66
N LEU A 1025 -17.10 -2.99 24.62
CA LEU A 1025 -16.21 -4.16 24.76
C LEU A 1025 -14.84 -3.76 25.34
N PHE A 1026 -14.24 -2.67 24.83
CA PHE A 1026 -12.98 -2.17 25.39
C PHE A 1026 -13.14 -1.66 26.83
N GLY A 1027 -14.24 -0.99 27.12
CA GLY A 1027 -14.60 -0.55 28.47
C GLY A 1027 -14.78 -1.72 29.43
N ALA A 1028 -15.43 -2.81 29.00
CA ALA A 1028 -15.60 -4.02 29.81
C ALA A 1028 -14.26 -4.69 30.12
N LEU A 1029 -13.37 -4.76 29.13
CA LEU A 1029 -12.03 -5.34 29.28
C LEU A 1029 -11.04 -4.41 30.01
N GLY A 1030 -11.34 -3.11 30.12
CA GLY A 1030 -10.49 -2.12 30.79
C GLY A 1030 -9.17 -1.81 30.07
N VAL A 1031 -9.06 -2.11 28.78
CA VAL A 1031 -7.80 -2.08 28.01
C VAL A 1031 -7.56 -0.78 27.24
N MET A 1032 -8.59 0.04 27.05
CA MET A 1032 -8.54 1.30 26.30
C MET A 1032 -9.73 2.20 26.69
N ALA A 1033 -9.51 3.51 26.73
CA ALA A 1033 -10.58 4.50 26.84
C ALA A 1033 -11.44 4.57 25.57
N GLY A 1034 -12.65 5.13 25.67
CA GLY A 1034 -13.52 5.28 24.51
C GLY A 1034 -12.91 6.22 23.46
N ALA A 1035 -12.97 5.83 22.18
CA ALA A 1035 -12.63 6.74 21.10
C ALA A 1035 -13.77 7.73 20.83
N GLN A 1036 -13.75 8.44 19.70
CA GLN A 1036 -14.82 9.35 19.31
C GLN A 1036 -16.22 8.69 19.30
N GLY A 1037 -16.34 7.36 19.21
CA GLY A 1037 -17.59 6.63 19.39
C GLY A 1037 -18.68 6.90 18.35
N THR A 1038 -18.30 7.42 17.17
CA THR A 1038 -19.17 7.78 16.04
C THR A 1038 -18.34 7.81 14.75
N MET A 1039 -18.97 7.64 13.59
CA MET A 1039 -18.33 7.85 12.28
C MET A 1039 -18.63 9.23 11.67
N ASN A 1040 -19.49 10.04 12.32
CA ASN A 1040 -19.89 11.38 11.87
C ASN A 1040 -20.33 11.39 10.40
N ASN A 1041 -21.32 10.56 10.05
CA ASN A 1041 -21.73 10.37 8.66
C ASN A 1041 -22.42 11.62 8.12
N LEU A 1042 -21.73 12.33 7.24
CA LEU A 1042 -22.27 13.46 6.51
C LEU A 1042 -22.73 12.98 5.14
N THR A 1043 -24.01 13.21 4.84
CA THR A 1043 -24.55 13.12 3.49
C THR A 1043 -25.02 14.48 3.03
N PHE A 1044 -24.88 14.76 1.74
CA PHE A 1044 -25.61 15.85 1.14
C PHE A 1044 -25.86 15.60 -0.34
N GLY A 1045 -26.87 16.26 -0.88
CA GLY A 1045 -27.16 16.13 -2.29
C GLY A 1045 -28.48 16.73 -2.72
N ASN A 1046 -28.78 16.48 -3.99
CA ASN A 1046 -30.03 16.81 -4.66
C ASN A 1046 -30.28 15.79 -5.78
N ALA A 1047 -31.14 16.10 -6.75
CA ALA A 1047 -31.43 15.21 -7.87
C ALA A 1047 -30.21 14.92 -8.77
N ARG A 1048 -29.20 15.81 -8.77
CA ARG A 1048 -28.01 15.73 -9.63
C ARG A 1048 -26.76 15.23 -8.91
N HIS A 1049 -26.63 15.58 -7.62
CA HIS A 1049 -25.43 15.30 -6.84
C HIS A 1049 -25.77 14.45 -5.61
N GLN A 1050 -24.97 13.43 -5.33
CA GLN A 1050 -25.07 12.61 -4.12
C GLN A 1050 -23.67 12.47 -3.51
N TYR A 1051 -23.53 12.88 -2.25
CA TYR A 1051 -22.29 12.80 -1.50
C TYR A 1051 -22.50 12.08 -0.17
N TYR A 1052 -21.51 11.26 0.18
CA TYR A 1052 -21.41 10.54 1.44
C TYR A 1052 -19.98 10.66 1.94
N GLU A 1053 -19.80 10.85 3.25
CA GLU A 1053 -18.49 10.91 3.92
C GLU A 1053 -18.58 10.52 5.39
N THR A 1054 -17.60 9.75 5.88
CA THR A 1054 -17.33 9.60 7.32
C THR A 1054 -16.23 10.59 7.73
N ILE A 1055 -16.37 11.20 8.90
CA ILE A 1055 -15.43 12.22 9.38
C ILE A 1055 -14.78 11.73 10.67
N ALA A 1056 -13.44 11.73 10.69
CA ALA A 1056 -12.65 11.27 11.83
C ALA A 1056 -12.74 12.18 13.08
N GLY A 1057 -12.26 11.65 14.21
CA GLY A 1057 -12.21 12.34 15.50
C GLY A 1057 -11.07 11.81 16.35
N GLY A 1058 -11.13 12.01 17.66
CA GLY A 1058 -10.07 11.57 18.58
C GLY A 1058 -10.11 10.07 18.88
N SER A 1059 -8.95 9.40 18.88
CA SER A 1059 -8.85 8.03 19.39
C SER A 1059 -8.75 7.99 20.92
N GLY A 1060 -9.16 6.88 21.53
CA GLY A 1060 -9.02 6.65 22.97
C GLY A 1060 -7.56 6.43 23.37
N ALA A 1061 -7.20 6.87 24.59
CA ALA A 1061 -5.91 6.58 25.19
C ALA A 1061 -5.85 5.14 25.76
N GLY A 1062 -4.64 4.59 25.82
CA GLY A 1062 -4.35 3.28 26.41
C GLY A 1062 -3.47 3.38 27.67
N PRO A 1063 -3.08 2.23 28.24
CA PRO A 1063 -2.29 2.18 29.46
C PRO A 1063 -0.88 2.77 29.33
N ASP A 1064 -0.35 2.83 28.11
CA ASP A 1064 1.02 3.21 27.78
C ASP A 1064 1.11 4.13 26.54
N PHE A 1065 -0.01 4.66 26.06
CA PHE A 1065 -0.05 5.52 24.87
C PHE A 1065 -1.18 6.56 24.90
N ASP A 1066 -0.89 7.73 24.33
CA ASP A 1066 -1.88 8.78 24.03
C ASP A 1066 -2.75 8.41 22.83
N GLY A 1067 -3.95 8.98 22.76
CA GLY A 1067 -4.80 8.90 21.59
C GLY A 1067 -4.33 9.79 20.44
N ALA A 1068 -4.47 9.30 19.21
CA ALA A 1068 -4.19 10.05 18.00
C ALA A 1068 -5.34 11.03 17.66
N PRO A 1069 -5.02 12.27 17.25
CA PRO A 1069 -6.03 13.25 16.84
C PRO A 1069 -6.52 12.99 15.41
N VAL A 1070 -7.80 13.25 15.16
CA VAL A 1070 -8.45 13.25 13.83
C VAL A 1070 -8.06 12.05 12.96
N VAL A 1071 -8.33 10.84 13.47
CA VAL A 1071 -8.10 9.58 12.74
C VAL A 1071 -9.33 8.68 12.81
N GLN A 1072 -9.56 7.86 11.77
CA GLN A 1072 -10.60 6.84 11.82
C GLN A 1072 -10.29 5.78 12.87
N THR A 1073 -11.31 5.41 13.63
CA THR A 1073 -11.21 4.45 14.72
C THR A 1073 -12.20 3.31 14.54
N HIS A 1074 -11.81 2.13 15.03
CA HIS A 1074 -12.66 0.95 15.16
C HIS A 1074 -13.29 0.51 13.83
N MET A 1075 -14.61 0.57 13.71
CA MET A 1075 -15.41 -0.06 12.65
C MET A 1075 -15.30 0.61 11.28
N THR A 1076 -14.53 1.70 11.16
CA THR A 1076 -14.26 2.37 9.89
C THR A 1076 -12.78 2.64 9.69
N ASN A 1077 -12.34 2.73 8.43
CA ASN A 1077 -11.05 3.28 8.04
C ASN A 1077 -11.11 3.98 6.67
N SER A 1078 -12.28 4.50 6.30
CA SER A 1078 -12.44 5.12 4.97
C SER A 1078 -11.64 6.41 4.85
N ARG A 1079 -11.07 6.64 3.67
CA ARG A 1079 -10.38 7.90 3.37
C ARG A 1079 -11.36 9.05 3.14
N LEU A 1080 -10.89 10.25 3.44
CA LEU A 1080 -11.48 11.54 3.10
C LEU A 1080 -11.44 11.77 1.58
N THR A 1081 -12.46 12.45 1.02
CA THR A 1081 -12.35 13.04 -0.33
C THR A 1081 -11.44 14.26 -0.30
N ASP A 1082 -10.39 14.30 -1.14
CA ASP A 1082 -9.45 15.43 -1.14
C ASP A 1082 -10.18 16.78 -1.31
N PRO A 1083 -9.80 17.83 -0.56
CA PRO A 1083 -10.46 19.14 -0.61
C PRO A 1083 -10.69 19.69 -2.02
N GLU A 1084 -9.73 19.55 -2.93
CA GLU A 1084 -9.87 20.10 -4.28
C GLU A 1084 -10.80 19.26 -5.15
N ILE A 1085 -10.83 17.94 -4.91
CA ILE A 1085 -11.75 17.01 -5.59
C ILE A 1085 -13.18 17.27 -5.13
N LEU A 1086 -13.38 17.49 -3.83
CA LEU A 1086 -14.68 17.83 -3.25
C LEU A 1086 -15.27 19.07 -3.93
N GLU A 1087 -14.51 20.16 -4.01
CA GLU A 1087 -14.96 21.42 -4.61
C GLU A 1087 -15.09 21.38 -6.14
N THR A 1088 -14.35 20.48 -6.79
CA THR A 1088 -14.45 20.32 -8.25
C THR A 1088 -15.70 19.51 -8.63
N ARG A 1089 -16.05 18.48 -7.84
CA ARG A 1089 -17.15 17.55 -8.17
C ARG A 1089 -18.50 17.98 -7.61
N PHE A 1090 -18.50 18.76 -6.53
CA PHE A 1090 -19.71 19.17 -5.84
C PHE A 1090 -19.74 20.69 -5.68
N PRO A 1091 -20.92 21.33 -5.79
CA PRO A 1091 -21.09 22.77 -5.61
C PRO A 1091 -21.05 23.14 -4.11
N VAL A 1092 -19.90 22.89 -3.49
CA VAL A 1092 -19.57 23.22 -2.10
C VAL A 1092 -18.17 23.82 -2.02
N LEU A 1093 -17.90 24.57 -0.96
CA LEU A 1093 -16.59 25.12 -0.63
C LEU A 1093 -16.20 24.63 0.77
N LEU A 1094 -15.06 23.95 0.90
CA LEU A 1094 -14.51 23.57 2.19
C LEU A 1094 -13.76 24.78 2.75
N GLU A 1095 -14.31 25.40 3.81
CA GLU A 1095 -13.70 26.58 4.43
C GLU A 1095 -12.63 26.20 5.45
N GLU A 1096 -12.83 25.10 6.17
CA GLU A 1096 -11.91 24.66 7.21
C GLU A 1096 -11.99 23.15 7.42
N PHE A 1097 -10.83 22.52 7.58
CA PHE A 1097 -10.71 21.20 8.16
C PHE A 1097 -9.45 21.14 9.04
N SER A 1098 -9.65 21.24 10.35
CA SER A 1098 -8.59 21.44 11.35
C SER A 1098 -8.78 20.52 12.56
N ILE A 1099 -7.71 20.34 13.33
CA ILE A 1099 -7.76 19.66 14.63
C ILE A 1099 -8.44 20.61 15.62
N ARG A 1100 -9.32 20.08 16.48
CA ARG A 1100 -10.01 20.80 17.55
C ARG A 1100 -9.21 20.65 18.86
N PRO A 1101 -8.31 21.58 19.20
CA PRO A 1101 -7.32 21.35 20.25
C PRO A 1101 -7.97 21.30 21.63
N GLY A 1102 -7.49 20.40 22.48
CA GLY A 1102 -7.96 20.26 23.87
C GLY A 1102 -9.35 19.63 23.98
N SER A 1103 -9.82 18.95 22.94
CA SER A 1103 -11.05 18.16 22.99
C SER A 1103 -10.82 16.74 23.53
N GLY A 1104 -9.58 16.23 23.50
CA GLY A 1104 -9.20 14.97 24.12
C GLY A 1104 -9.24 15.00 25.65
N GLY A 1105 -9.67 13.88 26.25
CA GLY A 1105 -9.75 13.69 27.69
C GLY A 1105 -8.37 13.71 28.35
N GLN A 1106 -8.28 14.35 29.52
CA GLN A 1106 -7.04 14.42 30.29
C GLN A 1106 -6.75 13.12 31.03
N GLY A 1107 -5.47 12.84 31.28
CA GLY A 1107 -5.02 11.68 32.04
C GLY A 1107 -3.49 11.65 32.10
N VAL A 1108 -2.92 10.57 32.63
CA VAL A 1108 -1.48 10.29 32.43
C VAL A 1108 -1.19 10.16 30.94
N HIS A 1109 -2.10 9.48 30.23
CA HIS A 1109 -2.18 9.49 28.78
C HIS A 1109 -3.45 10.21 28.34
N ARG A 1110 -3.30 11.12 27.37
CA ARG A 1110 -4.36 11.99 26.88
C ARG A 1110 -5.11 11.32 25.74
N GLY A 1111 -6.43 11.50 25.70
CA GLY A 1111 -7.22 11.14 24.53
C GLY A 1111 -6.88 12.01 23.32
N GLY A 1112 -7.12 11.50 22.12
CA GLY A 1112 -6.90 12.24 20.88
C GLY A 1112 -7.89 13.40 20.72
N ASP A 1113 -7.46 14.46 20.06
CA ASP A 1113 -8.33 15.59 19.72
C ASP A 1113 -9.26 15.26 18.53
N GLY A 1114 -10.50 15.73 18.58
CA GLY A 1114 -11.45 15.72 17.47
C GLY A 1114 -11.11 16.75 16.39
N ALA A 1115 -12.03 16.94 15.45
CA ALA A 1115 -11.88 17.80 14.28
C ALA A 1115 -12.91 18.94 14.26
N LEU A 1116 -12.61 20.00 13.52
CA LEU A 1116 -13.56 21.01 13.07
C LEU A 1116 -13.63 20.98 11.54
N ARG A 1117 -14.83 20.84 10.99
CA ARG A 1117 -15.09 20.83 9.54
C ARG A 1117 -16.19 21.83 9.20
N ARG A 1118 -15.95 22.70 8.22
CA ARG A 1118 -16.87 23.77 7.78
C ARG A 1118 -17.05 23.71 6.26
N ILE A 1119 -18.27 23.39 5.81
CA ILE A 1119 -18.58 23.25 4.37
C ILE A 1119 -19.68 24.23 3.98
N ARG A 1120 -19.37 25.18 3.11
CA ARG A 1120 -20.33 26.12 2.53
C ARG A 1120 -20.99 25.52 1.30
N PHE A 1121 -22.31 25.61 1.22
CA PHE A 1121 -23.08 25.16 0.07
C PHE A 1121 -23.18 26.28 -0.97
N LEU A 1122 -22.98 25.96 -2.25
CA LEU A 1122 -23.08 26.92 -3.36
C LEU A 1122 -24.41 26.78 -4.12
N GLU A 1123 -25.15 25.70 -3.85
CA GLU A 1123 -26.47 25.42 -4.40
C GLU A 1123 -27.42 24.91 -3.32
N ASN A 1124 -28.72 24.90 -3.63
CA ASN A 1124 -29.72 24.33 -2.73
C ASN A 1124 -29.60 22.80 -2.69
N MET A 1125 -29.48 22.26 -1.48
CA MET A 1125 -29.30 20.83 -1.23
C MET A 1125 -30.01 20.39 0.04
N THR A 1126 -30.14 19.09 0.20
CA THR A 1126 -30.47 18.46 1.48
C THR A 1126 -29.18 17.93 2.08
N ALA A 1127 -28.88 18.30 3.33
CA ALA A 1127 -27.77 17.73 4.10
C ALA A 1127 -28.31 16.87 5.25
N GLY A 1128 -27.68 15.74 5.50
CA GLY A 1128 -27.97 14.83 6.60
C GLY A 1128 -26.72 14.61 7.44
N ILE A 1129 -26.88 14.61 8.75
CA ILE A 1129 -25.85 14.14 9.69
C ILE A 1129 -26.44 12.98 10.49
N LEU A 1130 -25.73 11.86 10.47
CA LEU A 1130 -25.98 10.74 11.35
C LEU A 1130 -24.76 10.58 12.24
N SER A 1131 -24.93 10.85 13.54
CA SER A 1131 -23.82 10.90 14.48
C SER A 1131 -24.25 10.69 15.93
N ASN A 1132 -23.30 10.43 16.83
CA ASN A 1132 -23.49 10.19 18.26
C ASN A 1132 -22.44 10.96 19.08
N ARG A 1133 -22.44 10.89 20.42
CA ARG A 1133 -21.47 11.58 21.30
C ARG A 1133 -21.52 13.10 21.24
N ARG A 1134 -22.71 13.67 21.06
CA ARG A 1134 -23.00 15.11 21.21
C ARG A 1134 -23.49 15.43 22.61
N THR A 1135 -24.06 14.45 23.31
CA THR A 1135 -24.55 14.57 24.70
C THR A 1135 -23.77 13.65 25.64
N VAL A 1136 -23.61 12.37 25.29
CA VAL A 1136 -22.87 11.38 26.09
C VAL A 1136 -21.40 11.39 25.66
N PRO A 1137 -20.45 11.81 26.51
CA PRO A 1137 -19.05 11.91 26.11
C PRO A 1137 -18.38 10.53 25.93
N PRO A 1138 -17.30 10.46 25.13
CA PRO A 1138 -16.31 9.38 25.17
C PRO A 1138 -15.74 9.21 26.59
N PHE A 1139 -15.82 8.01 27.15
CA PHE A 1139 -15.42 7.75 28.53
C PHE A 1139 -13.90 7.64 28.68
N GLY A 1140 -13.37 8.09 29.82
CA GLY A 1140 -11.99 7.80 30.23
C GLY A 1140 -11.90 6.51 31.06
N VAL A 1141 -10.70 5.98 31.24
CA VAL A 1141 -10.42 4.73 31.97
C VAL A 1141 -9.39 4.95 33.06
N ALA A 1142 -9.47 4.17 34.15
CA ALA A 1142 -8.50 4.19 35.25
C ALA A 1142 -8.26 5.58 35.88
N GLY A 1143 -9.29 6.42 35.93
CA GLY A 1143 -9.22 7.78 36.46
C GLY A 1143 -8.94 8.88 35.42
N GLY A 1144 -8.76 8.51 34.14
CA GLY A 1144 -8.71 9.47 33.04
C GLY A 1144 -10.06 10.16 32.83
N ALA A 1145 -10.01 11.43 32.42
CA ALA A 1145 -11.18 12.25 32.13
C ALA A 1145 -11.82 11.88 30.79
N PRO A 1146 -13.14 12.06 30.64
CA PRO A 1146 -13.82 11.86 29.37
C PRO A 1146 -13.39 12.86 28.29
N GLY A 1147 -13.53 12.46 27.02
CA GLY A 1147 -13.36 13.34 25.87
C GLY A 1147 -14.49 14.36 25.77
N SER A 1148 -14.23 15.48 25.11
CA SER A 1148 -15.25 16.50 24.82
C SER A 1148 -16.27 15.98 23.80
N PRO A 1149 -17.58 16.17 24.03
CA PRO A 1149 -18.60 15.88 23.03
C PRO A 1149 -18.41 16.66 21.73
N GLY A 1150 -18.94 16.10 20.64
CA GLY A 1150 -19.07 16.76 19.34
C GLY A 1150 -20.25 17.74 19.29
N ARG A 1151 -20.35 18.53 18.22
CA ARG A 1151 -21.44 19.48 17.97
C ARG A 1151 -21.72 19.62 16.48
N ASN A 1152 -22.97 19.83 16.12
CA ASN A 1152 -23.40 20.07 14.74
C ASN A 1152 -24.17 21.40 14.70
N ALA A 1153 -23.96 22.23 13.69
CA ALA A 1153 -24.71 23.47 13.50
C ALA A 1153 -24.75 23.89 12.03
N ILE A 1154 -25.70 24.75 11.68
CA ILE A 1154 -25.73 25.46 10.41
C ILE A 1154 -25.51 26.94 10.68
N GLU A 1155 -24.52 27.53 10.03
CA GLU A 1155 -24.40 28.99 9.93
C GLU A 1155 -25.15 29.41 8.67
N ARG A 1156 -26.29 30.07 8.86
CA ARG A 1156 -27.16 30.55 7.79
C ARG A 1156 -26.51 31.75 7.11
N ALA A 1157 -26.78 31.92 5.81
CA ALA A 1157 -26.22 33.03 5.03
C ALA A 1157 -26.57 34.43 5.58
N ASP A 1158 -27.62 34.55 6.38
CA ASP A 1158 -28.03 35.79 7.06
C ASP A 1158 -27.28 36.05 8.39
N GLY A 1159 -26.34 35.17 8.76
CA GLY A 1159 -25.56 35.22 9.99
C GLY A 1159 -26.18 34.50 11.17
N GLY A 1160 -27.38 33.90 11.02
CA GLY A 1160 -28.00 33.07 12.06
C GLY A 1160 -27.23 31.77 12.30
N ILE A 1161 -27.19 31.30 13.54
CA ILE A 1161 -26.63 29.98 13.89
C ILE A 1161 -27.77 29.08 14.35
N GLU A 1162 -27.97 27.98 13.64
CA GLU A 1162 -28.97 26.95 13.94
C GLU A 1162 -28.25 25.72 14.52
N PRO A 1163 -28.34 25.46 15.84
CA PRO A 1163 -27.78 24.25 16.41
C PRO A 1163 -28.56 23.02 15.94
N LEU A 1164 -27.84 21.97 15.57
CA LEU A 1164 -28.43 20.68 15.18
C LEU A 1164 -28.19 19.64 16.27
N GLY A 1165 -29.10 18.67 16.35
CA GLY A 1165 -28.93 17.49 17.20
C GLY A 1165 -27.84 16.54 16.70
N PRO A 1166 -27.65 15.40 17.39
CA PRO A 1166 -26.75 14.33 16.95
C PRO A 1166 -27.16 13.78 15.57
N THR A 1167 -28.46 13.61 15.34
CA THR A 1167 -29.00 13.27 14.03
C THR A 1167 -29.90 14.40 13.53
N ALA A 1168 -29.73 14.79 12.27
CA ALA A 1168 -30.53 15.85 11.66
C ALA A 1168 -30.54 15.74 10.14
N THR A 1169 -31.65 16.17 9.54
CA THR A 1169 -31.77 16.46 8.10
C THR A 1169 -32.16 17.92 7.95
N ALA A 1170 -31.44 18.66 7.10
CA ALA A 1170 -31.67 20.08 6.92
C ALA A 1170 -31.62 20.47 5.44
N ALA A 1171 -32.47 21.44 5.08
CA ALA A 1171 -32.34 22.15 3.80
C ALA A 1171 -31.21 23.16 3.90
N MET A 1172 -30.26 23.07 2.99
CA MET A 1172 -29.13 23.98 2.84
C MET A 1172 -29.41 24.91 1.66
N ARG A 1173 -29.29 26.22 1.88
CA ARG A 1173 -29.34 27.22 0.82
C ARG A 1173 -27.93 27.56 0.35
N ALA A 1174 -27.82 28.08 -0.86
CA ALA A 1174 -26.58 28.71 -1.32
C ALA A 1174 -26.13 29.78 -0.30
N GLY A 1175 -24.89 29.68 0.17
CA GLY A 1175 -24.30 30.52 1.20
C GLY A 1175 -24.33 29.95 2.62
N ASP A 1176 -25.18 28.97 2.92
CA ASP A 1176 -25.20 28.33 4.25
C ASP A 1176 -23.95 27.46 4.47
N ILE A 1177 -23.47 27.37 5.71
CA ILE A 1177 -22.32 26.55 6.10
C ILE A 1177 -22.77 25.46 7.07
N PHE A 1178 -22.45 24.21 6.77
CA PHE A 1178 -22.61 23.10 7.70
C PHE A 1178 -21.33 22.96 8.54
N VAL A 1179 -21.46 23.08 9.87
CA VAL A 1179 -20.35 23.04 10.82
C VAL A 1179 -20.42 21.77 11.65
N ILE A 1180 -19.33 21.00 11.65
CA ILE A 1180 -19.19 19.75 12.41
C ILE A 1180 -17.97 19.86 13.30
N GLN A 1181 -18.19 19.71 14.60
CA GLN A 1181 -17.14 19.48 15.60
C GLN A 1181 -17.21 18.01 16.00
N THR A 1182 -16.20 17.22 15.69
CA THR A 1182 -16.19 15.81 16.09
C THR A 1182 -15.73 15.64 17.54
N PRO A 1183 -16.11 14.54 18.21
CA PRO A 1183 -15.70 14.28 19.59
C PRO A 1183 -14.18 14.03 19.71
N GLY A 1184 -13.61 14.35 20.87
CA GLY A 1184 -12.27 13.86 21.26
C GLY A 1184 -12.35 12.46 21.89
N GLY A 1185 -11.22 11.78 22.07
CA GLY A 1185 -11.16 10.50 22.77
C GLY A 1185 -11.05 10.67 24.29
N GLY A 1186 -11.36 9.62 25.06
CA GLY A 1186 -11.16 9.59 26.52
C GLY A 1186 -9.69 9.43 26.92
N GLY A 1187 -9.33 9.97 28.08
CA GLY A 1187 -8.00 9.84 28.68
C GLY A 1187 -7.83 8.55 29.51
N PHE A 1188 -6.59 8.22 29.85
CA PHE A 1188 -6.22 7.06 30.67
C PHE A 1188 -5.38 7.46 31.87
N GLY A 1189 -5.73 6.94 33.05
CA GLY A 1189 -5.00 7.20 34.29
C GLY A 1189 -5.32 8.57 34.90
N ALA A 1190 -5.26 8.67 36.24
CA ALA A 1190 -5.42 9.96 36.92
C ALA A 1190 -4.17 10.83 36.73
N SER A 1191 -4.33 12.03 36.18
CA SER A 1191 -3.28 13.05 36.17
C SER A 1191 -3.13 13.67 37.57
N ASP A 1192 -1.91 13.98 38.01
CA ASP A 1192 -1.71 14.80 39.22
C ASP A 1192 -2.46 16.13 39.06
N PRO A 1193 -3.19 16.61 40.09
CA PRO A 1193 -3.86 17.90 40.02
C PRO A 1193 -2.81 19.01 39.86
N ALA A 1194 -2.84 19.68 38.71
CA ALA A 1194 -1.96 20.81 38.37
C ALA A 1194 -2.16 22.02 39.30
#